data_AF-A0A8D2D6F8-F1
#
_entry.id   AF-A0A8D2D6F8-F1
#
_cell.length_a   1.000
_cell.length_b   1.000
_cell.length_c   1.000
_cell.angle_alpha   90.00
_cell.angle_beta   90.00
_cell.angle_gamma   90.00
#
_symmetry.space_group_name_H-M   'P 1'
#
loop_
_entity.id
_entity.type
_entity.pdbx_description
1 polymer ?
#
loop_
_entity_poly.entity_id
_entity_poly.type
_entity_poly.pdbx_seq_one_letter_code
_entity_poly.pdbx_strand_id
1 'polypeptide(L)'
;MSVKHHQYGAKEQRKPPHTTVQRLLSWGLPVSCNQFLWRQPGEFPVTAFLLGAGTGGILAIGLGAIGWGTSPHIRCASLLLVPKMLGKEGRLFVLGYALAAIYAGPVANLQHNLNEVIASLGCTVEHQINNTRAAWRISTAPLRAVFKDLLSSKASLKAETKNISASFEDLDAQVNSETGFVPENAKDSEETAQGSWTRGAPNPRLHLSTQKMYELKTKLRCSYVVNQAILSCRRWFDQKHEQCMQRISVPLFNHLLCLPMKFKFFCDIAKVMEVWCRNRIPVEGNFGQTYDSLNQSIHGLDEEFSAKIDIKEEKQAGVLGINVSWQHVSTEVRDYVQRQEARLEWALGLLHVLMSCAFLLVLYSSFSYMDSYNGDIRFDNIYISTYFCQIDERRRKLGKQTLLPLRKAEEKTVIFPCKPTIQAQEMKNLVRELLGTLPILLLLLLLCALDWALYSVFDTIRQHSFQQYSFRSSHKLEVKVGGDSMLARLLRKTIGALNTSSDTAVESNNMPCLPQPVCLDARAYWRASLPIGLLVCLCLAQAIGYRLRRVIAAFYFPKREKKRVLFLYNDLLRKRAAFTKLRRAVIIKRAQQQRGPRHHLVDTLHRRCPLLRRWLRRRCVVCQTPETPESYVCPTPECEAVYCRSCWNDMKKRCPVCTPHEELSSSAYSDSNDDTMYAE
;
A
#
# COMPACT_ATOMS: atom_id res chain seq x y z
N MET A 1 -10.64 -37.77 -8.09
CA MET A 1 -11.25 -38.55 -6.99
C MET A 1 -12.54 -37.87 -6.56
N SER A 2 -13.68 -38.49 -6.89
CA SER A 2 -15.02 -38.01 -6.57
C SER A 2 -15.37 -38.46 -5.15
N VAL A 3 -15.58 -37.52 -4.22
CA VAL A 3 -16.03 -37.82 -2.86
C VAL A 3 -17.52 -37.53 -2.76
N LYS A 4 -18.33 -38.59 -2.71
CA LYS A 4 -19.76 -38.55 -2.39
C LYS A 4 -19.94 -38.51 -0.87
N HIS A 5 -20.70 -37.54 -0.38
CA HIS A 5 -21.21 -37.52 0.99
C HIS A 5 -22.31 -38.58 1.15
N HIS A 6 -22.14 -39.47 2.13
CA HIS A 6 -23.23 -40.28 2.70
C HIS A 6 -23.83 -39.53 3.89
N GLN A 7 -25.12 -39.21 3.81
CA GLN A 7 -25.90 -38.63 4.90
C GLN A 7 -26.87 -39.71 5.40
N TYR A 8 -26.68 -40.17 6.64
CA TYR A 8 -27.58 -41.08 7.34
C TYR A 8 -28.86 -40.33 7.75
N GLY A 9 -30.02 -40.81 7.28
CA GLY A 9 -31.32 -40.35 7.77
C GLY A 9 -31.74 -41.11 9.02
N ALA A 10 -31.83 -40.42 10.16
CA ALA A 10 -32.52 -40.90 11.34
C ALA A 10 -34.00 -40.52 11.26
N LYS A 11 -34.91 -41.52 11.25
CA LYS A 11 -36.35 -41.31 11.38
C LYS A 11 -36.68 -41.09 12.86
N GLU A 12 -36.93 -39.85 13.25
CA GLU A 12 -37.47 -39.48 14.56
C GLU A 12 -38.99 -39.76 14.60
N GLN A 13 -39.44 -40.54 15.60
CA GLN A 13 -40.85 -40.84 15.83
C GLN A 13 -41.60 -39.62 16.41
N ARG A 14 -42.77 -39.29 15.81
CA ARG A 14 -43.66 -38.20 16.24
C ARG A 14 -44.24 -38.45 17.64
N LYS A 15 -44.03 -37.52 18.58
CA LYS A 15 -44.76 -37.45 19.87
C LYS A 15 -46.15 -36.82 19.68
N PRO A 16 -47.19 -37.26 20.43
CA PRO A 16 -48.54 -36.71 20.31
C PRO A 16 -48.65 -35.31 20.98
N PRO A 17 -49.61 -34.47 20.53
CA PRO A 17 -49.78 -33.09 20.99
C PRO A 17 -50.34 -33.00 22.43
N HIS A 18 -49.75 -32.12 23.26
CA HIS A 18 -49.95 -32.06 24.71
C HIS A 18 -50.94 -30.99 25.22
N THR A 19 -51.73 -30.31 24.37
CA THR A 19 -52.67 -29.28 24.85
C THR A 19 -54.07 -29.38 24.23
N THR A 20 -55.10 -29.09 25.03
CA THR A 20 -56.54 -29.12 24.67
C THR A 20 -56.88 -28.20 23.50
N VAL A 21 -56.16 -27.08 23.36
CA VAL A 21 -56.28 -26.14 22.23
C VAL A 21 -55.79 -26.78 20.92
N GLN A 22 -54.74 -27.60 20.98
CA GLN A 22 -54.18 -28.30 19.82
C GLN A 22 -55.12 -29.40 19.31
N ARG A 23 -55.87 -30.07 20.19
CA ARG A 23 -56.93 -31.02 19.79
C ARG A 23 -58.10 -30.33 19.11
N LEU A 24 -58.60 -29.22 19.66
CA LEU A 24 -59.67 -28.43 19.06
C LEU A 24 -59.32 -27.92 17.66
N LEU A 25 -58.11 -27.38 17.49
CA LEU A 25 -57.63 -26.91 16.18
C LEU A 25 -57.40 -28.04 15.18
N SER A 26 -56.96 -29.23 15.64
CA SER A 26 -56.80 -30.41 14.77
C SER A 26 -58.11 -31.03 14.30
N TRP A 27 -59.21 -30.78 15.02
CA TRP A 27 -60.54 -31.29 14.67
C TRP A 27 -61.28 -30.35 13.70
N GLY A 28 -61.03 -29.03 13.78
CA GLY A 28 -61.69 -28.04 12.93
C GLY A 28 -60.97 -27.68 11.63
N LEU A 29 -59.67 -27.96 11.50
CA LEU A 29 -58.88 -27.60 10.30
C LEU A 29 -58.64 -28.82 9.39
N PRO A 30 -58.69 -28.65 8.06
CA PRO A 30 -58.27 -29.68 7.11
C PRO A 30 -56.86 -30.18 7.42
N VAL A 31 -56.62 -31.48 7.22
CA VAL A 31 -55.37 -32.17 7.57
C VAL A 31 -54.13 -31.42 7.07
N SER A 32 -54.20 -30.84 5.87
CA SER A 32 -53.13 -30.05 5.24
C SER A 32 -52.79 -28.75 6.00
N CYS A 33 -53.77 -28.04 6.57
CA CYS A 33 -53.56 -26.83 7.36
C CYS A 33 -52.95 -27.13 8.73
N ASN A 34 -53.38 -28.24 9.36
CA ASN A 34 -52.83 -28.67 10.64
C ASN A 34 -51.36 -29.13 10.50
N GLN A 35 -51.02 -29.79 9.40
CA GLN A 35 -49.64 -30.16 9.06
C GLN A 35 -48.73 -28.95 8.84
N PHE A 36 -49.28 -27.87 8.28
CA PHE A 36 -48.53 -26.64 8.01
C PHE A 36 -48.31 -25.77 9.26
N LEU A 37 -49.32 -25.63 10.13
CA LEU A 37 -49.24 -24.85 11.37
C LEU A 37 -48.21 -25.39 12.37
N TRP A 38 -47.97 -26.69 12.37
CA TRP A 38 -47.05 -27.37 13.29
C TRP A 38 -45.78 -27.90 12.60
N ARG A 39 -45.36 -27.26 11.50
CA ARG A 39 -44.17 -27.65 10.74
C ARG A 39 -42.87 -27.44 11.53
N GLN A 40 -41.86 -28.27 11.28
CA GLN A 40 -40.51 -28.02 11.77
C GLN A 40 -39.81 -26.91 10.96
N PRO A 41 -38.86 -26.16 11.55
CA PRO A 41 -38.08 -25.15 10.82
C PRO A 41 -37.30 -25.79 9.67
N GLY A 42 -37.67 -25.48 8.42
CA GLY A 42 -37.01 -26.00 7.20
C GLY A 42 -37.91 -26.74 6.23
N GLU A 43 -39.08 -27.24 6.66
CA GLU A 43 -40.04 -27.88 5.74
C GLU A 43 -40.89 -26.82 5.01
N PHE A 44 -40.94 -26.91 3.67
CA PHE A 44 -41.72 -26.05 2.77
C PHE A 44 -41.41 -24.54 2.84
N PRO A 45 -40.17 -24.11 2.54
CA PRO A 45 -39.76 -22.70 2.63
C PRO A 45 -40.52 -21.82 1.63
N VAL A 46 -40.72 -22.30 0.40
CA VAL A 46 -41.40 -21.56 -0.67
C VAL A 46 -42.90 -21.43 -0.38
N THR A 47 -43.55 -22.51 0.04
CA THR A 47 -45.00 -22.53 0.31
C THR A 47 -45.35 -21.66 1.50
N ALA A 48 -44.51 -21.59 2.52
CA ALA A 48 -44.73 -20.68 3.64
C ALA A 48 -44.38 -19.22 3.36
N PHE A 49 -43.40 -18.96 2.50
CA PHE A 49 -43.15 -17.61 2.01
C PHE A 49 -44.33 -17.12 1.17
N LEU A 50 -44.86 -17.95 0.26
CA LEU A 50 -46.02 -17.61 -0.56
C LEU A 50 -47.30 -17.49 0.26
N LEU A 51 -47.54 -18.36 1.24
CA LEU A 51 -48.68 -18.25 2.15
C LEU A 51 -48.54 -17.04 3.07
N GLY A 52 -47.35 -16.74 3.61
CA GLY A 52 -47.11 -15.57 4.45
C GLY A 52 -47.22 -14.25 3.66
N ALA A 53 -46.64 -14.18 2.46
CA ALA A 53 -46.76 -13.03 1.57
C ALA A 53 -48.18 -12.86 1.03
N GLY A 54 -48.86 -13.97 0.70
CA GLY A 54 -50.25 -13.97 0.23
C GLY A 54 -51.24 -13.56 1.32
N THR A 55 -51.19 -14.20 2.49
CA THR A 55 -52.07 -13.86 3.63
C THR A 55 -51.78 -12.47 4.18
N GLY A 56 -50.51 -12.11 4.35
CA GLY A 56 -50.10 -10.77 4.78
C GLY A 56 -50.47 -9.69 3.77
N GLY A 57 -50.29 -9.95 2.48
CA GLY A 57 -50.69 -9.04 1.40
C GLY A 57 -52.20 -8.83 1.33
N ILE A 58 -52.99 -9.90 1.39
CA ILE A 58 -54.46 -9.82 1.37
C ILE A 58 -55.00 -9.13 2.64
N LEU A 59 -54.44 -9.41 3.82
CA LEU A 59 -54.81 -8.73 5.06
C LEU A 59 -54.44 -7.25 5.04
N ALA A 60 -53.24 -6.89 4.56
CA ALA A 60 -52.81 -5.50 4.46
C ALA A 60 -53.63 -4.71 3.44
N ILE A 61 -53.95 -5.32 2.30
CA ILE A 61 -54.82 -4.70 1.28
C ILE A 61 -56.26 -4.60 1.80
N GLY A 62 -56.79 -5.64 2.43
CA GLY A 62 -58.15 -5.67 2.98
C GLY A 62 -58.35 -4.66 4.12
N LEU A 63 -57.49 -4.68 5.13
CA LEU A 63 -57.52 -3.72 6.24
C LEU A 63 -57.17 -2.30 5.77
N GLY A 64 -56.24 -2.17 4.82
CA GLY A 64 -55.89 -0.90 4.19
C GLY A 64 -57.06 -0.29 3.41
N ALA A 65 -57.80 -1.10 2.64
CA ALA A 65 -58.96 -0.67 1.86
C ALA A 65 -60.16 -0.33 2.76
N ILE A 66 -60.42 -1.13 3.80
CA ILE A 66 -61.46 -0.83 4.79
C ILE A 66 -61.10 0.43 5.59
N GLY A 67 -59.84 0.57 6.01
CA GLY A 67 -59.34 1.77 6.69
C GLY A 67 -59.43 3.01 5.80
N TRP A 68 -59.08 2.87 4.52
CA TRP A 68 -59.29 3.89 3.51
C TRP A 68 -60.78 4.22 3.35
N GLY A 69 -61.68 3.23 3.38
CA GLY A 69 -63.12 3.43 3.26
C GLY A 69 -63.75 4.12 4.48
N THR A 70 -63.21 3.93 5.68
CA THR A 70 -63.88 4.34 6.93
C THR A 70 -63.33 5.61 7.56
N SER A 71 -62.02 5.88 7.46
CA SER A 71 -61.38 6.97 8.21
C SER A 71 -60.79 8.06 7.31
N PRO A 72 -61.18 9.35 7.48
CA PRO A 72 -60.54 10.46 6.77
C PRO A 72 -59.06 10.62 7.15
N HIS A 73 -58.66 10.14 8.33
CA HIS A 73 -57.26 10.12 8.74
C HIS A 73 -56.43 9.16 7.89
N ILE A 74 -56.92 7.94 7.66
CA ILE A 74 -56.19 6.96 6.85
C ILE A 74 -56.13 7.42 5.39
N ARG A 75 -57.22 7.97 4.83
CA ARG A 75 -57.24 8.56 3.47
C ARG A 75 -56.25 9.70 3.31
N CYS A 76 -56.17 10.59 4.30
CA CYS A 76 -55.22 11.70 4.27
C CYS A 76 -53.78 11.21 4.35
N ALA A 77 -53.44 10.40 5.36
CA ALA A 77 -52.08 9.88 5.57
C ALA A 77 -51.54 9.09 4.36
N SER A 78 -52.41 8.37 3.67
CA SER A 78 -52.04 7.59 2.51
C SER A 78 -51.86 8.43 1.24
N LEU A 79 -52.72 9.41 0.96
CA LEU A 79 -52.46 10.40 -0.11
C LEU A 79 -51.22 11.26 0.16
N LEU A 80 -50.87 11.46 1.43
CA LEU A 80 -49.64 12.16 1.84
C LEU A 80 -48.35 11.39 1.50
N LEU A 81 -48.41 10.09 1.22
CA LEU A 81 -47.22 9.32 0.81
C LEU A 81 -46.55 9.92 -0.43
N VAL A 82 -47.33 10.31 -1.43
CA VAL A 82 -46.82 10.86 -2.70
C VAL A 82 -46.00 12.14 -2.51
N PRO A 83 -46.53 13.23 -1.90
CA PRO A 83 -45.74 14.43 -1.64
C PRO A 83 -44.62 14.22 -0.62
N LYS A 84 -44.70 13.20 0.25
CA LYS A 84 -43.62 12.85 1.18
C LYS A 84 -42.44 12.18 0.49
N MET A 85 -42.70 11.36 -0.54
CA MET A 85 -41.66 10.81 -1.42
C MET A 85 -40.93 11.89 -2.21
N LEU A 86 -41.59 13.00 -2.58
CA LEU A 86 -40.95 14.15 -3.21
C LEU A 86 -40.11 15.01 -2.23
N GLY A 87 -40.13 14.68 -0.93
CA GLY A 87 -39.45 15.42 0.12
C GLY A 87 -38.13 14.80 0.57
N LYS A 88 -37.81 15.02 1.84
CA LYS A 88 -36.55 14.54 2.47
C LYS A 88 -36.47 13.01 2.50
N GLU A 89 -37.59 12.33 2.76
CA GLU A 89 -37.60 10.87 2.93
C GLU A 89 -37.30 10.14 1.62
N GLY A 90 -37.91 10.54 0.51
CA GLY A 90 -37.61 9.93 -0.78
C GLY A 90 -36.21 10.29 -1.30
N ARG A 91 -35.67 11.47 -0.96
CA ARG A 91 -34.25 11.77 -1.23
C ARG A 91 -33.30 10.84 -0.48
N LEU A 92 -33.60 10.50 0.77
CA LEU A 92 -32.80 9.53 1.51
C LEU A 92 -32.78 8.17 0.78
N PHE A 93 -33.91 7.77 0.19
CA PHE A 93 -34.02 6.60 -0.67
C PHE A 93 -33.13 6.68 -1.92
N VAL A 94 -33.27 7.76 -2.70
CA VAL A 94 -32.45 7.94 -3.91
C VAL A 94 -30.97 8.09 -3.58
N LEU A 95 -30.62 8.66 -2.42
CA LEU A 95 -29.25 8.76 -1.94
C LEU A 95 -28.63 7.39 -1.68
N GLY A 96 -29.34 6.49 -1.00
CA GLY A 96 -28.89 5.12 -0.81
C GLY A 96 -28.67 4.39 -2.14
N TYR A 97 -29.60 4.55 -3.09
CA TYR A 97 -29.47 3.98 -4.44
C TYR A 97 -28.29 4.59 -5.21
N ALA A 98 -28.05 5.90 -5.10
CA ALA A 98 -26.91 6.57 -5.73
C ALA A 98 -25.58 6.02 -5.20
N LEU A 99 -25.45 5.82 -3.88
CA LEU A 99 -24.26 5.22 -3.29
C LEU A 99 -24.02 3.78 -3.77
N ALA A 100 -25.07 2.97 -3.84
CA ALA A 100 -24.98 1.61 -4.37
C ALA A 100 -24.58 1.60 -5.86
N ALA A 101 -25.12 2.53 -6.67
CA ALA A 101 -24.77 2.65 -8.08
C ALA A 101 -23.33 3.15 -8.31
N ILE A 102 -22.84 4.07 -7.47
CA ILE A 102 -21.43 4.52 -7.48
C ILE A 102 -20.50 3.35 -7.15
N TYR A 103 -20.87 2.53 -6.17
CA TYR A 103 -20.08 1.38 -5.78
C TYR A 103 -20.00 0.34 -6.91
N ALA A 104 -21.15 -0.09 -7.43
CA ALA A 104 -21.24 -1.11 -8.48
C ALA A 104 -20.71 -0.63 -9.85
N GLY A 105 -20.44 0.66 -10.01
CA GLY A 105 -19.90 1.25 -11.24
C GLY A 105 -18.44 1.72 -11.04
N PRO A 106 -18.19 3.03 -10.87
CA PRO A 106 -16.84 3.59 -10.77
C PRO A 106 -15.92 2.92 -9.75
N VAL A 107 -16.42 2.56 -8.55
CA VAL A 107 -15.55 1.97 -7.50
C VAL A 107 -15.12 0.57 -7.89
N ALA A 108 -16.05 -0.28 -8.35
CA ALA A 108 -15.73 -1.62 -8.81
C ALA A 108 -14.76 -1.61 -10.00
N ASN A 109 -14.93 -0.68 -10.96
CA ASN A 109 -14.01 -0.55 -12.09
C ASN A 109 -12.61 -0.09 -11.65
N LEU A 110 -12.55 0.89 -10.75
CA LEU A 110 -11.31 1.37 -10.14
C LEU A 110 -10.55 0.24 -9.43
N GLN A 111 -11.27 -0.60 -8.69
CA GLN A 111 -10.69 -1.77 -8.01
C GLN A 111 -10.16 -2.81 -9.00
N HIS A 112 -10.90 -3.10 -10.07
CA HIS A 112 -10.45 -4.00 -11.12
C HIS A 112 -9.14 -3.49 -11.75
N ASN A 113 -9.13 -2.22 -12.17
CA ASN A 113 -7.95 -1.58 -12.73
C ASN A 113 -6.77 -1.61 -11.74
N LEU A 114 -7.01 -1.33 -10.45
CA LEU A 114 -5.97 -1.38 -9.40
C LEU A 114 -5.37 -2.77 -9.22
N ASN A 115 -6.18 -3.83 -9.31
CA ASN A 115 -5.70 -5.21 -9.26
C ASN A 115 -4.83 -5.57 -10.48
N GLU A 116 -5.20 -5.10 -11.68
CA GLU A 116 -4.38 -5.25 -12.89
C GLU A 116 -3.01 -4.56 -12.73
N VAL A 117 -2.95 -3.39 -12.06
CA VAL A 117 -1.68 -2.72 -11.75
C VAL A 117 -0.79 -3.60 -10.86
N ILE A 118 -1.37 -4.14 -9.79
CA ILE A 118 -0.62 -4.97 -8.85
C ILE A 118 -0.10 -6.22 -9.56
N ALA A 119 -0.92 -6.83 -10.43
CA ALA A 119 -0.50 -7.98 -11.23
C ALA A 119 0.64 -7.62 -12.20
N SER A 120 0.49 -6.52 -12.95
CA SER A 120 1.46 -6.03 -13.93
C SER A 120 2.80 -5.65 -13.30
N LEU A 121 2.79 -4.86 -12.22
CA LEU A 121 4.00 -4.50 -11.47
C LEU A 121 4.69 -5.74 -10.92
N GLY A 122 3.91 -6.71 -10.44
CA GLY A 122 4.47 -7.94 -9.90
C GLY A 122 5.14 -8.82 -10.91
N CYS A 123 4.48 -9.02 -12.05
CA CYS A 123 5.08 -9.71 -13.19
C CYS A 123 6.36 -9.00 -13.65
N THR A 124 6.35 -7.66 -13.71
CA THR A 124 7.52 -6.86 -14.12
C THR A 124 8.70 -7.03 -13.16
N VAL A 125 8.47 -6.97 -11.85
CA VAL A 125 9.52 -7.17 -10.83
C VAL A 125 10.05 -8.60 -10.88
N GLU A 126 9.18 -9.60 -10.97
CA GLU A 126 9.60 -11.00 -11.08
C GLU A 126 10.41 -11.26 -12.36
N HIS A 127 9.98 -10.67 -13.45
CA HIS A 127 10.67 -10.74 -14.73
C HIS A 127 12.05 -10.07 -14.68
N GLN A 128 12.18 -8.91 -14.02
CA GLN A 128 13.47 -8.26 -13.76
C GLN A 128 14.39 -9.14 -12.90
N ILE A 129 13.87 -9.76 -11.84
CA ILE A 129 14.63 -10.66 -10.98
C ILE A 129 15.13 -11.88 -11.77
N ASN A 130 14.27 -12.50 -12.57
CA ASN A 130 14.63 -13.68 -13.38
C ASN A 130 15.68 -13.34 -14.44
N ASN A 131 15.53 -12.22 -15.15
CA ASN A 131 16.51 -11.76 -16.13
C ASN A 131 17.85 -11.42 -15.47
N THR A 132 17.83 -10.74 -14.32
CA THR A 132 19.06 -10.43 -13.55
C THR A 132 19.74 -11.70 -13.05
N ARG A 133 18.96 -12.69 -12.59
CA ARG A 133 19.48 -13.99 -12.16
C ARG A 133 20.10 -14.76 -13.33
N ALA A 134 19.48 -14.73 -14.50
CA ALA A 134 20.03 -15.33 -15.72
C ALA A 134 21.33 -14.65 -16.12
N ALA A 135 21.36 -13.31 -16.18
CA ALA A 135 22.56 -12.53 -16.48
C ALA A 135 23.70 -12.82 -15.49
N TRP A 136 23.41 -12.85 -14.18
CA TRP A 136 24.38 -13.21 -13.14
C TRP A 136 24.92 -14.64 -13.31
N ARG A 137 24.04 -15.61 -13.59
CA ARG A 137 24.46 -17.01 -13.79
C ARG A 137 25.38 -17.16 -14.98
N ILE A 138 25.07 -16.48 -16.09
CA ILE A 138 25.89 -16.47 -17.31
C ILE A 138 27.24 -15.79 -17.05
N SER A 139 27.27 -14.63 -16.39
CA SER A 139 28.52 -13.91 -16.12
C SER A 139 29.43 -14.64 -15.13
N THR A 140 28.87 -15.35 -14.16
CA THR A 140 29.62 -16.11 -13.15
C THR A 140 29.88 -17.57 -13.54
N ALA A 141 29.31 -18.07 -14.64
CA ALA A 141 29.52 -19.43 -15.14
C ALA A 141 31.01 -19.79 -15.32
N PRO A 142 31.84 -18.98 -16.02
CA PRO A 142 33.25 -19.33 -16.21
C PRO A 142 34.01 -19.36 -14.88
N LEU A 143 33.74 -18.42 -13.97
CA LEU A 143 34.36 -18.42 -12.64
C LEU A 143 33.98 -19.67 -11.84
N ARG A 144 32.70 -20.05 -11.81
CA ARG A 144 32.26 -21.29 -11.13
C ARG A 144 32.94 -22.52 -11.72
N ALA A 145 33.09 -22.59 -13.04
CA ALA A 145 33.77 -23.70 -13.72
C ALA A 145 35.24 -23.80 -13.28
N VAL A 146 35.97 -22.68 -13.31
CA VAL A 146 37.37 -22.61 -12.86
C VAL A 146 37.51 -23.05 -11.40
N PHE A 147 36.70 -22.50 -10.48
CA PHE A 147 36.79 -22.87 -9.08
C PHE A 147 36.45 -24.35 -8.84
N LYS A 148 35.48 -24.91 -9.59
CA LYS A 148 35.11 -26.32 -9.50
C LYS A 148 36.26 -27.23 -9.97
N ASP A 149 36.93 -26.88 -11.06
CA ASP A 149 38.05 -27.66 -11.61
C ASP A 149 39.32 -27.54 -10.77
N LEU A 150 39.56 -26.38 -10.15
CA LEU A 150 40.62 -26.21 -9.16
C LEU A 150 40.38 -27.08 -7.92
N LEU A 151 39.15 -27.09 -7.41
CA LEU A 151 38.78 -27.92 -6.27
C LEU A 151 38.85 -29.42 -6.58
N SER A 152 38.48 -29.85 -7.79
CA SER A 152 38.58 -31.24 -8.21
C SER A 152 40.05 -31.67 -8.38
N SER A 153 40.91 -30.77 -8.87
CA SER A 153 42.34 -31.01 -9.07
C SER A 153 43.16 -30.97 -7.78
N LYS A 154 42.59 -30.55 -6.64
CA LYS A 154 43.28 -30.40 -5.35
C LYS A 154 44.08 -31.64 -4.94
N ALA A 155 43.48 -32.82 -5.01
CA ALA A 155 44.14 -34.06 -4.59
C ALA A 155 45.33 -34.40 -5.51
N SER A 156 45.17 -34.18 -6.82
CA SER A 156 46.23 -34.39 -7.80
C SER A 156 47.38 -33.41 -7.63
N LEU A 157 47.09 -32.12 -7.41
CA LEU A 157 48.13 -31.11 -7.18
C LEU A 157 48.89 -31.39 -5.88
N LYS A 158 48.19 -31.75 -4.81
CA LYS A 158 48.80 -32.15 -3.54
C LYS A 158 49.71 -33.39 -3.70
N ALA A 159 49.31 -34.36 -4.51
CA ALA A 159 50.14 -35.53 -4.79
C ALA A 159 51.40 -35.17 -5.61
N GLU A 160 51.28 -34.29 -6.61
CA GLU A 160 52.43 -33.80 -7.39
C GLU A 160 53.41 -33.01 -6.53
N THR A 161 52.94 -32.13 -5.64
CA THR A 161 53.80 -31.38 -4.69
C THR A 161 54.53 -32.31 -3.73
N LYS A 162 53.84 -33.33 -3.19
CA LYS A 162 54.47 -34.34 -2.32
C LYS A 162 55.54 -35.18 -3.02
N ASN A 163 55.35 -35.48 -4.31
CA ASN A 163 56.35 -36.22 -5.07
C ASN A 163 57.64 -35.39 -5.27
N ILE A 164 57.49 -34.07 -5.45
CA ILE A 164 58.62 -33.14 -5.58
C ILE A 164 59.32 -32.94 -4.25
N SER A 165 58.57 -32.77 -3.15
CA SER A 165 59.18 -32.67 -1.81
C SER A 165 60.01 -33.93 -1.51
N ALA A 166 59.49 -35.12 -1.85
CA ALA A 166 60.24 -36.38 -1.70
C ALA A 166 61.48 -36.45 -2.62
N SER A 167 61.41 -35.92 -3.84
CA SER A 167 62.56 -35.88 -4.75
C SER A 167 63.63 -34.87 -4.29
N PHE A 168 63.21 -33.75 -3.70
CA PHE A 168 64.10 -32.74 -3.15
C PHE A 168 64.73 -33.19 -1.84
N GLU A 169 64.05 -34.05 -1.07
CA GLU A 169 64.58 -34.63 0.17
C GLU A 169 65.89 -35.39 -0.05
N ASP A 170 66.05 -36.09 -1.18
CA ASP A 170 67.33 -36.74 -1.54
C ASP A 170 68.44 -35.71 -1.85
N LEU A 171 68.11 -34.63 -2.57
CA LEU A 171 69.05 -33.55 -2.83
C LEU A 171 69.45 -32.84 -1.53
N ASP A 172 68.47 -32.55 -0.68
CA ASP A 172 68.65 -31.95 0.64
C ASP A 172 69.56 -32.82 1.51
N ALA A 173 69.31 -34.12 1.54
CA ALA A 173 70.15 -35.09 2.24
C ALA A 173 71.58 -35.10 1.71
N GLN A 174 71.81 -34.99 0.39
CA GLN A 174 73.16 -34.94 -0.19
C GLN A 174 73.92 -33.64 0.13
N VAL A 175 73.23 -32.50 0.12
CA VAL A 175 73.76 -31.17 0.44
C VAL A 175 74.07 -31.06 1.94
N ASN A 176 73.18 -31.58 2.78
CA ASN A 176 73.30 -31.53 4.23
C ASN A 176 74.18 -32.66 4.80
N SER A 177 74.39 -33.76 4.06
CA SER A 177 75.20 -34.91 4.48
C SER A 177 76.59 -34.53 5.00
N GLU A 178 77.02 -35.24 6.05
CA GLU A 178 78.35 -35.15 6.67
C GLU A 178 79.31 -36.26 6.21
N THR A 179 78.90 -37.11 5.27
CA THR A 179 79.74 -38.20 4.78
C THR A 179 80.99 -37.68 4.05
N GLY A 180 82.15 -38.28 4.33
CA GLY A 180 83.46 -37.87 3.80
C GLY A 180 84.09 -36.65 4.48
N PHE A 181 83.55 -36.19 5.62
CA PHE A 181 84.08 -35.06 6.40
C PHE A 181 85.02 -35.50 7.54
N VAL A 182 84.85 -36.72 8.07
CA VAL A 182 85.62 -37.23 9.22
C VAL A 182 86.69 -38.23 8.75
N PRO A 183 88.00 -37.97 8.96
CA PRO A 183 89.03 -38.97 8.71
C PRO A 183 88.84 -40.18 9.65
N GLU A 184 88.98 -41.41 9.14
CA GLU A 184 88.80 -42.66 9.92
C GLU A 184 89.65 -42.72 11.19
N ASN A 185 90.76 -41.98 11.25
CA ASN A 185 91.66 -41.90 12.41
C ASN A 185 91.11 -41.08 13.60
N ALA A 186 89.89 -40.54 13.51
CA ALA A 186 89.22 -39.82 14.60
C ALA A 186 88.14 -40.66 15.31
N LYS A 187 87.87 -41.90 14.86
CA LYS A 187 86.90 -42.79 15.53
C LYS A 187 87.48 -43.53 16.74
N ASP A 188 88.80 -43.54 16.92
CA ASP A 188 89.48 -44.24 18.02
C ASP A 188 89.76 -43.36 19.25
N SER A 189 89.09 -42.22 19.41
CA SER A 189 89.30 -41.31 20.56
C SER A 189 88.03 -40.73 21.17
N GLU A 190 86.88 -41.36 20.96
CA GLU A 190 85.59 -40.95 21.54
C GLU A 190 85.01 -41.94 22.57
N GLU A 191 85.86 -42.69 23.28
CA GLU A 191 85.42 -43.55 24.39
C GLU A 191 86.01 -43.22 25.77
N THR A 192 86.68 -42.07 25.98
CA THR A 192 87.08 -41.71 27.35
C THR A 192 87.14 -40.21 27.59
N ALA A 193 86.02 -39.61 28.02
CA ALA A 193 86.00 -38.50 28.97
C ALA A 193 84.57 -38.16 29.36
N GLN A 194 84.06 -38.92 30.33
CA GLN A 194 82.91 -38.53 31.14
C GLN A 194 83.42 -37.56 32.22
N GLY A 195 82.92 -36.32 32.26
CA GLY A 195 82.98 -35.51 33.48
C GLY A 195 83.24 -34.01 33.31
N SER A 196 82.22 -33.23 33.71
CA SER A 196 82.34 -32.04 34.57
C SER A 196 82.59 -30.66 33.94
N TRP A 197 81.48 -29.89 33.86
CA TRP A 197 81.24 -28.45 34.18
C TRP A 197 82.27 -27.39 33.67
N THR A 198 81.93 -26.24 33.08
CA THR A 198 81.03 -25.16 33.53
C THR A 198 80.84 -24.09 32.43
N ARG A 199 79.82 -23.25 32.64
CA ARG A 199 79.33 -22.10 31.87
C ARG A 199 80.41 -21.13 31.34
N GLY A 200 80.15 -20.63 30.11
CA GLY A 200 80.42 -19.24 29.74
C GLY A 200 81.56 -19.01 28.74
N ALA A 201 81.30 -19.22 27.45
CA ALA A 201 81.95 -18.46 26.37
C ALA A 201 81.05 -18.44 25.12
N PRO A 202 80.80 -17.27 24.50
CA PRO A 202 80.02 -17.17 23.28
C PRO A 202 80.90 -17.54 22.10
N ASN A 203 80.62 -18.67 21.44
CA ASN A 203 81.20 -18.93 20.13
C ASN A 203 80.15 -18.59 19.07
N PRO A 204 80.31 -17.50 18.30
CA PRO A 204 79.42 -17.22 17.20
C PRO A 204 79.63 -18.34 16.18
N ARG A 205 78.63 -19.20 16.00
CA ARG A 205 78.54 -19.97 14.77
C ARG A 205 78.43 -18.93 13.66
N LEU A 206 79.55 -18.62 13.03
CA LEU A 206 79.59 -17.83 11.81
C LEU A 206 78.65 -18.55 10.85
N HIS A 207 77.43 -18.03 10.66
CA HIS A 207 76.44 -18.63 9.77
C HIS A 207 76.98 -18.47 8.35
N LEU A 208 77.75 -19.46 7.91
CA LEU A 208 78.21 -19.54 6.54
C LEU A 208 76.99 -19.64 5.64
N SER A 209 76.99 -18.92 4.52
CA SER A 209 75.97 -19.11 3.50
C SER A 209 76.00 -20.56 3.00
N THR A 210 74.84 -21.08 2.60
CA THR A 210 74.69 -22.41 2.01
C THR A 210 75.67 -22.63 0.86
N GLN A 211 75.89 -21.61 0.03
CA GLN A 211 76.93 -21.59 -1.01
C GLN A 211 78.33 -21.89 -0.46
N LYS A 212 78.79 -21.10 0.53
CA LYS A 212 80.13 -21.25 1.11
C LYS A 212 80.28 -22.58 1.84
N MET A 213 79.21 -23.04 2.49
CA MET A 213 79.17 -24.33 3.16
C MET A 213 79.34 -25.47 2.16
N TYR A 214 78.58 -25.45 1.06
CA TYR A 214 78.63 -26.47 0.02
C TYR A 214 79.99 -26.49 -0.71
N GLU A 215 80.55 -25.32 -1.03
CA GLU A 215 81.90 -25.19 -1.59
C GLU A 215 82.97 -25.82 -0.69
N LEU A 216 82.95 -25.46 0.61
CA LEU A 216 83.91 -25.98 1.58
C LEU A 216 83.79 -27.50 1.71
N LYS A 217 82.56 -28.00 1.90
CA LYS A 217 82.27 -29.44 2.03
C LYS A 217 82.74 -30.22 0.80
N THR A 218 82.51 -29.70 -0.41
CA THR A 218 82.89 -30.38 -1.66
C THR A 218 84.41 -30.49 -1.81
N LYS A 219 85.14 -29.42 -1.48
CA LYS A 219 86.62 -29.43 -1.50
C LYS A 219 87.19 -30.44 -0.51
N LEU A 220 86.61 -30.52 0.69
CA LEU A 220 87.02 -31.48 1.72
C LEU A 220 86.71 -32.93 1.31
N ARG A 221 85.52 -33.20 0.74
CA ARG A 221 85.17 -34.54 0.21
C ARG A 221 86.13 -35.00 -0.88
N CYS A 222 86.59 -34.11 -1.77
CA CYS A 222 87.60 -34.45 -2.77
C CYS A 222 88.94 -34.83 -2.13
N SER A 223 89.43 -34.03 -1.19
CA SER A 223 90.65 -34.34 -0.45
C SER A 223 90.54 -35.68 0.30
N TYR A 224 89.37 -35.98 0.87
CA TYR A 224 89.08 -37.26 1.51
C TYR A 224 89.22 -38.43 0.53
N VAL A 225 88.60 -38.34 -0.66
CA VAL A 225 88.71 -39.39 -1.70
C VAL A 225 90.15 -39.57 -2.17
N VAL A 226 90.91 -38.48 -2.36
CA VAL A 226 92.33 -38.54 -2.74
C VAL A 226 93.15 -39.24 -1.66
N ASN A 227 92.94 -38.89 -0.39
CA ASN A 227 93.62 -39.54 0.74
C ASN A 227 93.28 -41.03 0.81
N GLN A 228 92.01 -41.39 0.60
CA GLN A 228 91.57 -42.79 0.57
C GLN A 228 92.20 -43.55 -0.61
N ALA A 229 92.35 -42.91 -1.77
CA ALA A 229 93.05 -43.48 -2.93
C ALA A 229 94.55 -43.67 -2.67
N ILE A 230 95.23 -42.72 -2.01
CA ILE A 230 96.64 -42.87 -1.60
C ILE A 230 96.80 -44.05 -0.65
N LEU A 231 95.93 -44.16 0.36
CA LEU A 231 95.94 -45.28 1.29
C LEU A 231 95.71 -46.62 0.57
N SER A 232 94.74 -46.67 -0.35
CA SER A 232 94.46 -47.87 -1.14
C SER A 232 95.64 -48.24 -2.06
N CYS A 233 96.29 -47.26 -2.68
CA CYS A 233 97.52 -47.45 -3.48
C CYS A 233 98.67 -48.03 -2.64
N ARG A 234 98.91 -47.47 -1.44
CA ARG A 234 99.96 -47.97 -0.54
C ARG A 234 99.68 -49.42 -0.14
N ARG A 235 98.43 -49.74 0.21
CA ARG A 235 98.00 -51.12 0.51
C ARG A 235 98.20 -52.05 -0.69
N TRP A 236 97.95 -51.58 -1.91
CA TRP A 236 98.17 -52.38 -3.13
C TRP A 236 99.65 -52.71 -3.33
N PHE A 237 100.56 -51.74 -3.15
CA PHE A 237 102.01 -51.99 -3.21
C PHE A 237 102.47 -52.97 -2.14
N ASP A 238 101.96 -52.85 -0.90
CA ASP A 238 102.22 -53.82 0.17
C ASP A 238 101.82 -55.24 -0.22
N GLN A 239 100.58 -55.38 -0.69
CA GLN A 239 100.05 -56.67 -1.10
C GLN A 239 100.83 -57.27 -2.28
N LYS A 240 101.26 -56.45 -3.24
CA LYS A 240 102.05 -56.90 -4.39
C LYS A 240 103.49 -57.23 -4.03
N HIS A 241 104.07 -56.52 -3.06
CA HIS A 241 105.38 -56.84 -2.53
C HIS A 241 105.38 -58.22 -1.84
N GLU A 242 104.38 -58.50 -1.00
CA GLU A 242 104.21 -59.82 -0.38
C GLU A 242 104.04 -60.92 -1.43
N GLN A 243 103.16 -60.72 -2.42
CA GLN A 243 102.95 -61.67 -3.51
C GLN A 243 104.22 -61.94 -4.33
N CYS A 244 105.03 -60.90 -4.58
CA CYS A 244 106.31 -61.02 -5.29
C CYS A 244 107.32 -61.85 -4.48
N MET A 245 107.45 -61.57 -3.18
CA MET A 245 108.35 -62.29 -2.27
C MET A 245 107.97 -63.77 -2.14
N GLN A 246 106.68 -64.11 -2.21
CA GLN A 246 106.19 -65.49 -2.19
C GLN A 246 106.42 -66.24 -3.52
N ARG A 247 106.39 -65.54 -4.67
CA ARG A 247 106.48 -66.16 -6.01
C ARG A 247 107.92 -66.47 -6.44
N ILE A 248 108.90 -65.67 -6.03
CA ILE A 248 110.31 -65.82 -6.40
C ILE A 248 111.07 -66.53 -5.28
N SER A 249 111.29 -67.84 -5.43
CA SER A 249 111.83 -68.72 -4.38
C SER A 249 113.36 -68.75 -4.26
N VAL A 250 114.09 -67.88 -4.96
CA VAL A 250 115.56 -67.84 -4.92
C VAL A 250 116.04 -66.70 -3.99
N PRO A 251 116.69 -67.01 -2.85
CA PRO A 251 116.86 -66.08 -1.73
C PRO A 251 117.79 -64.88 -1.99
N LEU A 252 118.68 -64.94 -2.99
CA LEU A 252 119.55 -63.81 -3.36
C LEU A 252 118.93 -62.87 -4.41
N PHE A 253 118.01 -63.37 -5.24
CA PHE A 253 117.41 -62.59 -6.33
C PHE A 253 116.01 -62.02 -6.00
N ASN A 254 115.29 -62.57 -5.01
CA ASN A 254 113.95 -62.07 -4.67
C ASN A 254 113.97 -60.62 -4.17
N HIS A 255 114.98 -60.23 -3.38
CA HIS A 255 115.07 -58.91 -2.79
C HIS A 255 115.41 -57.84 -3.82
N LEU A 256 116.15 -58.20 -4.88
CA LEU A 256 116.49 -57.29 -5.97
C LEU A 256 115.32 -57.11 -6.96
N LEU A 257 114.64 -58.20 -7.33
CA LEU A 257 113.51 -58.16 -8.28
C LEU A 257 112.22 -57.60 -7.67
N CYS A 258 111.98 -57.79 -6.36
CA CYS A 258 110.79 -57.28 -5.67
C CYS A 258 110.99 -55.89 -5.02
N LEU A 259 112.20 -55.32 -5.09
CA LEU A 259 112.52 -53.97 -4.60
C LEU A 259 111.60 -52.87 -5.18
N PRO A 260 111.24 -52.88 -6.48
CA PRO A 260 110.37 -51.86 -7.05
C PRO A 260 109.00 -51.78 -6.36
N MET A 261 108.52 -52.89 -5.78
CA MET A 261 107.23 -52.93 -5.07
C MET A 261 107.28 -52.26 -3.69
N LYS A 262 108.47 -51.92 -3.16
CA LYS A 262 108.63 -51.12 -1.93
C LYS A 262 108.53 -49.61 -2.18
N PHE A 263 108.50 -49.16 -3.43
CA PHE A 263 108.47 -47.74 -3.78
C PHE A 263 107.08 -47.10 -3.63
N LYS A 264 106.55 -47.14 -2.40
CA LYS A 264 105.24 -46.53 -2.05
C LYS A 264 105.20 -45.02 -2.23
N PHE A 265 106.36 -44.36 -2.39
CA PHE A 265 106.43 -42.92 -2.67
C PHE A 265 105.72 -42.56 -3.98
N PHE A 266 105.60 -43.50 -4.94
CA PHE A 266 104.83 -43.28 -6.17
C PHE A 266 103.34 -43.01 -5.88
N CYS A 267 102.78 -43.52 -4.78
CA CYS A 267 101.41 -43.21 -4.38
C CYS A 267 101.24 -41.75 -3.93
N ASP A 268 102.29 -41.11 -3.43
CA ASP A 268 102.23 -39.71 -2.98
C ASP A 268 102.17 -38.72 -4.16
N ILE A 269 102.38 -39.18 -5.40
CA ILE A 269 102.13 -38.37 -6.61
C ILE A 269 100.66 -37.93 -6.65
N ALA A 270 99.73 -38.74 -6.12
CA ALA A 270 98.32 -38.37 -6.01
C ALA A 270 98.08 -37.17 -5.07
N LYS A 271 99.03 -36.74 -4.22
CA LYS A 271 98.91 -35.49 -3.45
C LYS A 271 98.81 -34.25 -4.33
N VAL A 272 99.30 -34.30 -5.58
CA VAL A 272 99.06 -33.23 -6.56
C VAL A 272 97.56 -33.00 -6.78
N MET A 273 96.75 -34.06 -6.65
CA MET A 273 95.29 -33.96 -6.71
C MET A 273 94.68 -33.25 -5.50
N GLU A 274 95.34 -33.22 -4.33
CA GLU A 274 94.85 -32.47 -3.16
C GLU A 274 94.92 -30.95 -3.41
N VAL A 275 96.01 -30.48 -4.05
CA VAL A 275 96.14 -29.09 -4.49
C VAL A 275 95.08 -28.75 -5.54
N TRP A 276 94.79 -29.71 -6.43
CA TRP A 276 93.70 -29.60 -7.40
C TRP A 276 92.32 -29.51 -6.71
N CYS A 277 92.04 -30.34 -5.70
CA CYS A 277 90.79 -30.30 -4.93
C CYS A 277 90.56 -28.92 -4.29
N ARG A 278 91.59 -28.27 -3.73
CA ARG A 278 91.45 -26.95 -3.06
C ARG A 278 91.20 -25.80 -4.04
N ASN A 279 91.85 -25.84 -5.20
CA ASN A 279 91.97 -24.68 -6.10
C ASN A 279 91.22 -24.81 -7.43
N ARG A 280 90.76 -26.02 -7.81
CA ARG A 280 90.24 -26.29 -9.16
C ARG A 280 88.85 -26.93 -9.21
N ILE A 281 88.21 -27.25 -8.09
CA ILE A 281 86.80 -27.71 -8.11
C ILE A 281 85.91 -26.50 -8.39
N PRO A 282 85.26 -26.43 -9.56
CA PRO A 282 84.29 -25.39 -9.84
C PRO A 282 82.98 -25.77 -9.13
N VAL A 283 82.51 -24.89 -8.25
CA VAL A 283 81.14 -24.93 -7.77
C VAL A 283 80.45 -23.72 -8.38
N GLU A 284 79.25 -23.92 -8.93
CA GLU A 284 78.47 -22.86 -9.54
C GLU A 284 78.20 -21.76 -8.49
N GLY A 285 78.55 -20.51 -8.79
CA GLY A 285 78.53 -19.41 -7.80
C GLY A 285 77.14 -19.07 -7.25
N ASN A 286 76.08 -19.50 -7.93
CA ASN A 286 74.68 -19.23 -7.56
C ASN A 286 73.95 -20.44 -6.95
N PHE A 287 74.65 -21.55 -6.70
CA PHE A 287 74.02 -22.78 -6.21
C PHE A 287 73.25 -22.57 -4.90
N GLY A 288 73.86 -21.94 -3.90
CA GLY A 288 73.27 -21.72 -2.58
C GLY A 288 72.03 -20.84 -2.62
N GLN A 289 72.05 -19.74 -3.37
CA GLN A 289 70.87 -18.88 -3.55
C GLN A 289 69.72 -19.64 -4.24
N THR A 290 70.06 -20.46 -5.24
CA THR A 290 69.07 -21.27 -5.97
C THR A 290 68.48 -22.36 -5.08
N TYR A 291 69.31 -23.04 -4.29
CA TYR A 291 68.89 -24.05 -3.34
C TYR A 291 68.01 -23.45 -2.23
N ASP A 292 68.41 -22.32 -1.63
CA ASP A 292 67.64 -21.65 -0.58
C ASP A 292 66.27 -21.17 -1.11
N SER A 293 66.25 -20.60 -2.31
CA SER A 293 65.01 -20.17 -2.97
C SER A 293 64.10 -21.35 -3.32
N LEU A 294 64.67 -22.47 -3.81
CA LEU A 294 63.91 -23.68 -4.09
C LEU A 294 63.37 -24.33 -2.81
N ASN A 295 64.19 -24.42 -1.76
CA ASN A 295 63.79 -24.98 -0.47
C ASN A 295 62.60 -24.19 0.12
N GLN A 296 62.71 -22.85 0.12
CA GLN A 296 61.62 -21.99 0.56
C GLN A 296 60.37 -22.13 -0.32
N SER A 297 60.54 -22.25 -1.64
CA SER A 297 59.42 -22.41 -2.58
C SER A 297 58.70 -23.75 -2.41
N ILE A 298 59.43 -24.84 -2.16
CA ILE A 298 58.86 -26.18 -1.93
C ILE A 298 58.07 -26.21 -0.62
N HIS A 299 58.61 -25.62 0.45
CA HIS A 299 57.90 -25.51 1.72
C HIS A 299 56.63 -24.64 1.59
N GLY A 300 56.69 -23.52 0.86
CA GLY A 300 55.50 -22.69 0.60
C GLY A 300 54.41 -23.41 -0.20
N LEU A 301 54.78 -24.18 -1.23
CA LEU A 301 53.83 -24.89 -2.09
C LEU A 301 53.05 -25.99 -1.37
N ASP A 302 53.66 -26.71 -0.42
CA ASP A 302 52.95 -27.76 0.34
C ASP A 302 51.87 -27.19 1.27
N GLU A 303 52.11 -26.02 1.86
CA GLU A 303 51.16 -25.34 2.74
C GLU A 303 49.97 -24.72 1.98
N GLU A 304 50.20 -24.09 0.83
CA GLU A 304 49.18 -23.34 0.09
C GLU A 304 48.07 -24.21 -0.54
N PHE A 305 48.37 -25.42 -1.00
CA PHE A 305 47.37 -26.32 -1.61
C PHE A 305 46.48 -27.07 -0.59
N SER A 306 46.59 -26.74 0.70
CA SER A 306 45.80 -27.36 1.78
C SER A 306 44.39 -26.72 1.96
N ALA A 307 44.15 -25.52 1.43
CA ALA A 307 42.95 -24.72 1.69
C ALA A 307 41.61 -25.41 1.30
N LYS A 308 40.58 -25.24 2.13
CA LYS A 308 39.21 -25.73 1.89
C LYS A 308 38.33 -24.55 1.46
N ILE A 309 38.10 -24.41 0.16
CA ILE A 309 37.21 -23.37 -0.39
C ILE A 309 35.80 -23.96 -0.46
N ASP A 310 34.84 -23.32 0.21
CA ASP A 310 33.42 -23.66 0.17
C ASP A 310 32.66 -22.49 -0.49
N ILE A 311 32.02 -22.74 -1.64
CA ILE A 311 31.28 -21.72 -2.39
C ILE A 311 29.82 -21.78 -1.94
N LYS A 312 29.42 -20.83 -1.10
CA LYS A 312 28.02 -20.67 -0.69
C LYS A 312 27.37 -19.57 -1.51
N GLU A 313 26.25 -19.88 -2.17
CA GLU A 313 25.40 -18.86 -2.79
C GLU A 313 24.52 -18.22 -1.70
N GLU A 314 24.92 -17.02 -1.26
CA GLU A 314 24.12 -16.25 -0.31
C GLU A 314 23.11 -15.38 -1.07
N LYS A 315 21.82 -15.70 -0.92
CA LYS A 315 20.74 -14.89 -1.50
C LYS A 315 20.53 -13.65 -0.64
N GLN A 316 21.24 -12.57 -0.93
CA GLN A 316 20.92 -11.28 -0.30
C GLN A 316 19.55 -10.77 -0.79
N ALA A 317 18.65 -10.52 0.16
CA ALA A 317 17.38 -9.86 -0.10
C ALA A 317 17.64 -8.37 -0.34
N GLY A 318 17.79 -7.99 -1.62
CA GLY A 318 17.65 -6.62 -2.10
C GLY A 318 18.91 -5.75 -2.04
N VAL A 319 19.37 -5.30 -3.22
CA VAL A 319 20.39 -4.25 -3.40
C VAL A 319 19.86 -2.84 -3.06
N LEU A 320 18.55 -2.71 -2.80
CA LEU A 320 17.83 -1.44 -2.59
C LEU A 320 17.31 -1.20 -1.16
N GLY A 321 17.78 -1.96 -0.15
CA GLY A 321 17.46 -1.68 1.26
C GLY A 321 16.02 -1.90 1.71
N ILE A 322 15.16 -2.48 0.85
CA ILE A 322 13.82 -2.94 1.21
C ILE A 322 13.87 -4.46 1.35
N ASN A 323 13.91 -4.95 2.58
CA ASN A 323 13.91 -6.38 2.92
C ASN A 323 12.60 -7.10 2.59
N VAL A 324 11.67 -6.44 1.90
CA VAL A 324 10.33 -6.93 1.65
C VAL A 324 10.29 -7.58 0.27
N SER A 325 9.99 -8.88 0.23
CA SER A 325 9.78 -9.57 -1.03
C SER A 325 8.53 -9.02 -1.71
N TRP A 326 8.56 -8.88 -3.04
CA TRP A 326 7.38 -8.46 -3.80
C TRP A 326 6.16 -9.35 -3.52
N GLN A 327 6.39 -10.65 -3.29
CA GLN A 327 5.35 -11.59 -2.88
C GLN A 327 4.63 -11.10 -1.61
N HIS A 328 5.39 -10.68 -0.59
CA HIS A 328 4.82 -10.16 0.66
C HIS A 328 4.00 -8.89 0.44
N VAL A 329 4.54 -7.90 -0.30
CA VAL A 329 3.83 -6.64 -0.61
C VAL A 329 2.54 -6.91 -1.39
N SER A 330 2.61 -7.74 -2.44
CA SER A 330 1.45 -8.05 -3.27
C SER A 330 0.35 -8.78 -2.50
N THR A 331 0.72 -9.71 -1.61
CA THR A 331 -0.24 -10.42 -0.76
C THR A 331 -0.86 -9.47 0.24
N GLU A 332 -0.08 -8.61 0.91
CA GLU A 332 -0.57 -7.69 1.94
C GLU A 332 -1.53 -6.64 1.35
N VAL A 333 -1.18 -6.06 0.20
CA VAL A 333 -2.04 -5.10 -0.50
C VAL A 333 -3.32 -5.77 -0.99
N ARG A 334 -3.24 -6.95 -1.60
CA ARG A 334 -4.43 -7.69 -2.07
C ARG A 334 -5.36 -8.05 -0.93
N ASP A 335 -4.81 -8.58 0.16
CA ASP A 335 -5.56 -8.91 1.38
C ASP A 335 -6.23 -7.67 1.98
N TYR A 336 -5.54 -6.54 2.01
CA TYR A 336 -6.09 -5.28 2.50
C TYR A 336 -7.27 -4.83 1.64
N VAL A 337 -7.12 -4.84 0.31
CA VAL A 337 -8.17 -4.48 -0.63
C VAL A 337 -9.39 -5.38 -0.47
N GLN A 338 -9.20 -6.71 -0.43
CA GLN A 338 -10.28 -7.68 -0.25
C GLN A 338 -11.01 -7.52 1.09
N ARG A 339 -10.28 -7.25 2.17
CA ARG A 339 -10.89 -6.99 3.49
C ARG A 339 -11.74 -5.71 3.50
N GLN A 340 -11.28 -4.64 2.82
CA GLN A 340 -12.05 -3.40 2.72
C GLN A 340 -13.29 -3.59 1.84
N GLU A 341 -13.17 -4.34 0.75
CA GLU A 341 -14.28 -4.69 -0.12
C GLU A 341 -15.38 -5.43 0.64
N ALA A 342 -15.05 -6.51 1.35
CA ALA A 342 -16.02 -7.28 2.13
C ALA A 342 -16.74 -6.43 3.20
N ARG A 343 -16.02 -5.50 3.85
CA ARG A 343 -16.62 -4.56 4.81
C ARG A 343 -17.61 -3.61 4.14
N LEU A 344 -17.27 -3.13 2.95
CA LEU A 344 -18.07 -2.16 2.22
C LEU A 344 -19.29 -2.83 1.58
N GLU A 345 -19.16 -4.04 1.04
CA GLU A 345 -20.28 -4.88 0.60
C GLU A 345 -21.24 -5.18 1.74
N TRP A 346 -20.72 -5.57 2.91
CA TRP A 346 -21.55 -5.78 4.10
C TRP A 346 -22.30 -4.51 4.51
N ALA A 347 -21.62 -3.36 4.51
CA ALA A 347 -22.23 -2.06 4.83
C ALA A 347 -23.31 -1.66 3.82
N LEU A 348 -23.09 -1.91 2.52
CA LEU A 348 -24.09 -1.68 1.47
C LEU A 348 -25.27 -2.66 1.57
N GLY A 349 -25.01 -3.92 1.92
CA GLY A 349 -26.04 -4.91 2.21
C GLY A 349 -26.93 -4.48 3.38
N LEU A 350 -26.32 -4.04 4.48
CA LEU A 350 -27.03 -3.46 5.63
C LEU A 350 -27.84 -2.23 5.22
N LEU A 351 -27.23 -1.33 4.44
CA LEU A 351 -27.92 -0.14 3.91
C LEU A 351 -29.12 -0.55 3.07
N HIS A 352 -28.99 -1.49 2.13
CA HIS A 352 -30.11 -2.00 1.33
C HIS A 352 -31.24 -2.56 2.19
N VAL A 353 -30.94 -3.32 3.24
CA VAL A 353 -31.96 -3.83 4.17
C VAL A 353 -32.66 -2.67 4.89
N LEU A 354 -31.90 -1.70 5.41
CA LEU A 354 -32.48 -0.50 6.04
C LEU A 354 -33.34 0.30 5.05
N MET A 355 -32.90 0.43 3.80
CA MET A 355 -33.64 1.13 2.73
C MET A 355 -34.87 0.34 2.26
N SER A 356 -34.87 -0.99 2.34
CA SER A 356 -36.06 -1.81 2.05
C SER A 356 -37.20 -1.51 3.04
N CYS A 357 -36.87 -1.11 4.28
CA CYS A 357 -37.82 -0.63 5.28
C CYS A 357 -38.13 0.87 5.16
N ALA A 358 -37.60 1.60 4.17
CA ALA A 358 -37.83 3.05 4.03
C ALA A 358 -39.30 3.41 3.82
N PHE A 359 -40.11 2.51 3.27
CA PHE A 359 -41.55 2.74 3.14
C PHE A 359 -42.23 2.94 4.52
N LEU A 360 -41.74 2.27 5.57
CA LEU A 360 -42.21 2.46 6.95
C LEU A 360 -41.86 3.85 7.47
N LEU A 361 -40.68 4.39 7.11
CA LEU A 361 -40.30 5.77 7.44
C LEU A 361 -41.22 6.77 6.75
N VAL A 362 -41.53 6.54 5.46
CA VAL A 362 -42.44 7.42 4.72
C VAL A 362 -43.86 7.36 5.29
N LEU A 363 -44.36 6.16 5.60
CA LEU A 363 -45.64 5.96 6.29
C LEU A 363 -45.68 6.67 7.63
N TYR A 364 -44.72 6.39 8.51
CA TYR A 364 -44.60 7.05 9.82
C TYR A 364 -44.57 8.57 9.68
N SER A 365 -43.76 9.10 8.75
CA SER A 365 -43.67 10.54 8.52
C SER A 365 -44.99 11.14 8.03
N SER A 366 -45.81 10.37 7.29
CA SER A 366 -47.10 10.80 6.76
C SER A 366 -48.15 10.88 7.86
N PHE A 367 -48.23 9.83 8.70
CA PHE A 367 -49.08 9.82 9.89
C PHE A 367 -48.66 10.89 10.90
N SER A 368 -47.36 11.02 11.19
CA SER A 368 -46.82 12.04 12.08
C SER A 368 -47.12 13.46 11.60
N TYR A 369 -47.06 13.73 10.28
CA TYR A 369 -47.44 15.03 9.74
C TYR A 369 -48.93 15.31 9.93
N MET A 370 -49.79 14.34 9.61
CA MET A 370 -51.23 14.48 9.79
C MET A 370 -51.59 14.72 11.25
N ASP A 371 -50.96 13.98 12.17
CA ASP A 371 -51.19 14.12 13.60
C ASP A 371 -50.75 15.50 14.09
N SER A 372 -49.54 15.94 13.71
CA SER A 372 -49.05 17.29 14.00
C SER A 372 -49.94 18.39 13.40
N TYR A 373 -50.51 18.15 12.21
CA TYR A 373 -51.43 19.09 11.56
C TYR A 373 -52.75 19.27 12.32
N ASN A 374 -53.24 18.19 12.93
CA ASN A 374 -54.48 18.16 13.69
C ASN A 374 -54.28 18.52 15.18
N GLY A 375 -53.10 18.24 15.75
CA GLY A 375 -52.73 18.55 17.12
C GLY A 375 -52.35 20.02 17.30
N ASP A 376 -51.33 20.48 16.58
CA ASP A 376 -50.79 21.85 16.72
C ASP A 376 -51.35 22.81 15.67
N ILE A 377 -51.87 23.97 16.13
CA ILE A 377 -52.43 25.02 15.26
C ILE A 377 -51.32 25.85 14.60
N ARG A 378 -50.13 25.91 15.22
CA ARG A 378 -48.98 26.70 14.72
C ARG A 378 -48.16 25.93 13.69
N PHE A 379 -48.22 24.60 13.72
CA PHE A 379 -47.45 23.72 12.84
C PHE A 379 -47.79 23.93 11.36
N ASP A 380 -46.81 24.28 10.52
CA ASP A 380 -46.96 24.51 9.06
C ASP A 380 -48.11 25.49 8.71
N ASN A 381 -48.40 26.45 9.59
CA ASN A 381 -49.48 27.43 9.43
C ASN A 381 -48.95 28.78 8.94
N ILE A 382 -48.46 28.80 7.70
CA ILE A 382 -47.84 29.99 7.08
C ILE A 382 -48.44 30.35 5.72
N TYR A 383 -49.58 29.74 5.36
CA TYR A 383 -50.16 29.85 4.02
C TYR A 383 -51.35 30.80 3.99
N ILE A 384 -51.39 31.68 2.98
CA ILE A 384 -52.55 32.55 2.75
C ILE A 384 -53.54 31.80 1.86
N SER A 385 -54.67 31.41 2.44
CA SER A 385 -55.76 30.72 1.76
C SER A 385 -56.78 31.69 1.17
N THR A 386 -57.69 31.17 0.33
CA THR A 386 -58.84 31.94 -0.17
C THR A 386 -59.73 32.41 0.99
N TYR A 387 -59.92 31.57 2.02
CA TYR A 387 -60.68 31.93 3.22
C TYR A 387 -60.04 33.09 3.99
N PHE A 388 -58.71 33.17 4.04
CA PHE A 388 -58.00 34.32 4.63
C PHE A 388 -58.38 35.62 3.92
N CYS A 389 -58.40 35.62 2.59
CA CYS A 389 -58.79 36.78 1.79
C CYS A 389 -60.26 37.18 2.03
N GLN A 390 -61.17 36.20 2.18
CA GLN A 390 -62.58 36.45 2.49
C GLN A 390 -62.78 37.06 3.88
N ILE A 391 -61.94 36.73 4.88
CA ILE A 391 -61.97 37.37 6.20
C ILE A 391 -61.55 38.84 6.07
N ASP A 392 -60.47 39.11 5.34
CA ASP A 392 -59.96 40.48 5.12
C ASP A 392 -60.99 41.36 4.40
N GLU A 393 -61.62 40.85 3.35
CA GLU A 393 -62.65 41.58 2.59
C GLU A 393 -63.88 41.90 3.46
N ARG A 394 -64.32 40.96 4.32
CA ARG A 394 -65.41 41.21 5.27
C ARG A 394 -65.03 42.29 6.28
N ARG A 395 -63.83 42.25 6.87
CA ARG A 395 -63.36 43.30 7.80
C ARG A 395 -63.24 44.65 7.11
N ARG A 396 -62.84 44.67 5.82
CA ARG A 396 -62.78 45.88 5.01
C ARG A 396 -64.15 46.53 4.83
N LYS A 397 -65.19 45.73 4.53
CA LYS A 397 -66.58 46.20 4.42
C LYS A 397 -67.10 46.77 5.74
N LEU A 398 -66.63 46.23 6.86
CA LEU A 398 -66.98 46.68 8.22
C LEU A 398 -66.12 47.86 8.72
N GLY A 399 -65.21 48.42 7.91
CA GLY A 399 -64.31 49.51 8.34
C GLY A 399 -63.29 49.10 9.42
N LYS A 400 -63.15 47.81 9.73
CA LYS A 400 -62.17 47.30 10.70
C LYS A 400 -60.76 47.27 10.08
N GLN A 401 -59.73 47.19 10.93
CA GLN A 401 -58.34 47.06 10.47
C GLN A 401 -58.14 45.81 9.60
N THR A 402 -57.47 45.98 8.46
CA THR A 402 -57.21 44.93 7.46
C THR A 402 -55.72 44.56 7.39
N LEU A 403 -55.44 43.34 6.91
CA LEU A 403 -54.10 42.82 6.67
C LEU A 403 -53.62 43.01 5.22
N LEU A 404 -54.50 42.99 4.23
CA LEU A 404 -54.11 43.14 2.82
C LEU A 404 -54.24 44.60 2.34
N PRO A 405 -53.23 45.17 1.63
CA PRO A 405 -52.00 44.52 1.15
C PRO A 405 -50.96 44.27 2.25
N LEU A 406 -50.20 43.17 2.12
CA LEU A 406 -49.13 42.83 3.07
C LEU A 406 -47.98 43.83 3.01
N ARG A 407 -47.36 44.10 4.16
CA ARG A 407 -46.12 44.89 4.18
C ARG A 407 -44.98 44.05 3.60
N LYS A 408 -44.02 44.70 2.93
CA LYS A 408 -42.82 44.04 2.35
C LYS A 408 -42.02 43.21 3.37
N ALA A 409 -42.10 43.55 4.66
CA ALA A 409 -41.44 42.83 5.74
C ALA A 409 -42.21 41.58 6.21
N GLU A 410 -43.52 41.52 5.98
CA GLU A 410 -44.44 40.42 6.32
C GLU A 410 -44.54 39.41 5.18
N GLU A 411 -44.52 39.89 3.93
CA GLU A 411 -44.61 39.07 2.71
C GLU A 411 -43.53 37.97 2.65
N LYS A 412 -42.35 38.22 3.22
CA LYS A 412 -41.25 37.23 3.30
C LYS A 412 -41.54 36.04 4.22
N THR A 413 -42.53 36.15 5.10
CA THR A 413 -42.83 35.15 6.16
C THR A 413 -44.02 34.24 5.85
N VAL A 414 -44.81 34.58 4.84
CA VAL A 414 -46.03 33.86 4.44
C VAL A 414 -45.84 33.24 3.08
N ILE A 415 -46.57 32.17 2.75
CA ILE A 415 -46.51 31.48 1.46
C ILE A 415 -47.83 31.60 0.72
N PHE A 416 -47.77 31.92 -0.58
CA PHE A 416 -48.93 31.90 -1.47
C PHE A 416 -49.03 30.54 -2.19
N PRO A 417 -50.05 29.71 -1.91
CA PRO A 417 -50.13 28.35 -2.45
C PRO A 417 -50.11 28.27 -3.98
N CYS A 418 -50.84 29.18 -4.65
CA CYS A 418 -51.07 29.11 -6.10
C CYS A 418 -50.02 29.86 -6.94
N LYS A 419 -49.04 30.55 -6.34
CA LYS A 419 -48.00 31.26 -7.11
C LYS A 419 -46.87 30.28 -7.46
N PRO A 420 -46.50 30.07 -8.74
CA PRO A 420 -45.46 29.10 -9.11
C PRO A 420 -44.04 29.50 -8.65
N THR A 421 -43.85 30.73 -8.21
CA THR A 421 -42.56 31.24 -7.72
C THR A 421 -42.16 30.62 -6.39
N ILE A 422 -40.91 30.15 -6.30
CA ILE A 422 -40.29 29.68 -5.04
C ILE A 422 -40.06 30.88 -4.12
N GLN A 423 -40.64 30.85 -2.92
CA GLN A 423 -40.55 31.96 -1.97
C GLN A 423 -39.30 31.87 -1.10
N ALA A 424 -38.91 32.96 -0.44
CA ALA A 424 -37.65 33.07 0.29
C ALA A 424 -37.41 31.95 1.32
N GLN A 425 -38.47 31.53 2.03
CA GLN A 425 -38.39 30.45 3.01
C GLN A 425 -38.18 29.07 2.35
N GLU A 426 -38.79 28.84 1.20
CA GLU A 426 -38.62 27.61 0.42
C GLU A 426 -37.24 27.56 -0.24
N MET A 427 -36.74 28.71 -0.73
CA MET A 427 -35.40 28.84 -1.30
C MET A 427 -34.32 28.53 -0.27
N LYS A 428 -34.48 28.98 0.99
CA LYS A 428 -33.54 28.64 2.07
C LYS A 428 -33.47 27.13 2.31
N ASN A 429 -34.61 26.45 2.28
CA ASN A 429 -34.65 25.00 2.41
C ASN A 429 -33.99 24.34 1.18
N LEU A 430 -34.35 24.75 -0.04
CA LEU A 430 -33.79 24.23 -1.28
C LEU A 430 -32.26 24.33 -1.31
N VAL A 431 -31.70 25.49 -0.96
CA VAL A 431 -30.24 25.70 -0.91
C VAL A 431 -29.58 24.78 0.11
N ARG A 432 -30.17 24.61 1.29
CA ARG A 432 -29.64 23.70 2.32
C ARG A 432 -29.60 22.26 1.83
N GLU A 433 -30.65 21.81 1.15
CA GLU A 433 -30.73 20.44 0.66
C GLU A 433 -29.83 20.21 -0.56
N LEU A 434 -29.71 21.19 -1.46
CA LEU A 434 -28.77 21.14 -2.59
C LEU A 434 -27.32 21.09 -2.10
N LEU A 435 -26.98 21.87 -1.07
CA LEU A 435 -25.68 21.81 -0.42
C LEU A 435 -25.41 20.43 0.20
N GLY A 436 -26.45 19.75 0.69
CA GLY A 436 -26.37 18.37 1.17
C GLY A 436 -26.11 17.33 0.07
N THR A 437 -26.50 17.60 -1.18
CA THR A 437 -26.23 16.72 -2.33
C THR A 437 -24.82 16.89 -2.94
N LEU A 438 -24.16 18.01 -2.65
CA LEU A 438 -22.86 18.38 -3.21
C LEU A 438 -21.73 17.38 -2.91
N PRO A 439 -21.59 16.79 -1.69
CA PRO A 439 -20.54 15.81 -1.40
C PRO A 439 -20.62 14.55 -2.28
N ILE A 440 -21.82 14.03 -2.54
CA ILE A 440 -22.00 12.83 -3.37
C ILE A 440 -21.69 13.14 -4.84
N LEU A 441 -22.09 14.32 -5.32
CA LEU A 441 -21.73 14.77 -6.66
C LEU A 441 -20.21 14.89 -6.82
N LEU A 442 -19.53 15.51 -5.86
CA LEU A 442 -18.06 15.61 -5.86
C LEU A 442 -17.40 14.24 -5.80
N LEU A 443 -17.92 13.31 -4.99
CA LEU A 443 -17.42 11.94 -4.91
C LEU A 443 -17.52 11.23 -6.27
N LEU A 444 -18.66 11.32 -6.95
CA LEU A 444 -18.81 10.73 -8.29
C LEU A 444 -17.81 11.35 -9.28
N LEU A 445 -17.69 12.67 -9.31
CA LEU A 445 -16.76 13.36 -10.21
C LEU A 445 -15.31 12.96 -9.94
N LEU A 446 -14.91 12.88 -8.66
CA LEU A 446 -13.58 12.44 -8.26
C LEU A 446 -13.31 11.00 -8.71
N LEU A 447 -14.24 10.07 -8.47
CA LEU A 447 -14.08 8.67 -8.86
C LEU A 447 -14.01 8.50 -10.37
N CYS A 448 -14.84 9.20 -11.14
CA CYS A 448 -14.77 9.18 -12.60
C CYS A 448 -13.45 9.80 -13.11
N ALA A 449 -12.97 10.87 -12.49
CA ALA A 449 -11.68 11.48 -12.86
C ALA A 449 -10.50 10.56 -12.55
N LEU A 450 -10.52 9.88 -11.40
CA LEU A 450 -9.50 8.89 -11.03
C LEU A 450 -9.51 7.68 -11.97
N ASP A 451 -10.69 7.16 -12.29
CA ASP A 451 -10.84 6.05 -13.24
C ASP A 451 -10.31 6.43 -14.63
N TRP A 452 -10.69 7.60 -15.15
CA TRP A 452 -10.18 8.11 -16.42
C TRP A 452 -8.66 8.32 -16.40
N ALA A 453 -8.12 8.89 -15.32
CA ALA A 453 -6.69 9.11 -15.18
C ALA A 453 -5.91 7.79 -15.14
N LEU A 454 -6.37 6.81 -14.36
CA LEU A 454 -5.73 5.49 -14.28
C LEU A 454 -5.81 4.74 -15.60
N TYR A 455 -6.99 4.71 -16.22
CA TYR A 455 -7.15 4.14 -17.56
C TYR A 455 -6.17 4.76 -18.55
N SER A 456 -6.07 6.09 -18.59
CA SER A 456 -5.19 6.81 -19.52
C SER A 456 -3.71 6.49 -19.26
N VAL A 457 -3.28 6.45 -18.00
CA VAL A 457 -1.90 6.10 -17.64
C VAL A 457 -1.59 4.66 -18.04
N PHE A 458 -2.47 3.70 -17.74
CA PHE A 458 -2.20 2.29 -18.05
C PHE A 458 -2.33 1.95 -19.52
N ASP A 459 -3.22 2.60 -20.26
CA ASP A 459 -3.29 2.44 -21.71
C ASP A 459 -2.02 2.98 -22.36
N THR A 460 -1.53 4.14 -21.90
CA THR A 460 -0.23 4.69 -22.32
C THR A 460 0.92 3.72 -22.01
N ILE A 461 0.95 3.15 -20.80
CA ILE A 461 1.96 2.15 -20.41
C ILE A 461 1.86 0.92 -21.32
N ARG A 462 0.67 0.40 -21.57
CA ARG A 462 0.47 -0.78 -22.43
C ARG A 462 0.98 -0.53 -23.86
N GLN A 463 0.69 0.63 -24.42
CA GLN A 463 1.07 0.96 -25.80
C GLN A 463 2.56 1.25 -25.95
N HIS A 464 3.17 1.96 -24.99
CA HIS A 464 4.56 2.40 -25.10
C HIS A 464 5.59 1.55 -24.36
N SER A 465 5.18 0.67 -23.45
CA SER A 465 6.10 -0.13 -22.64
C SER A 465 6.33 -1.53 -23.17
N PHE A 466 5.73 -1.93 -24.30
CA PHE A 466 6.04 -3.21 -24.93
C PHE A 466 7.52 -3.26 -25.30
N GLN A 467 8.23 -4.24 -24.76
CA GLN A 467 9.64 -4.48 -25.03
C GLN A 467 9.88 -5.97 -25.29
N GLN A 468 10.60 -6.25 -26.38
CA GLN A 468 11.12 -7.56 -26.72
C GLN A 468 12.64 -7.50 -26.57
N TYR A 469 13.18 -8.23 -25.59
CA TYR A 469 14.60 -8.27 -25.29
C TYR A 469 15.18 -9.60 -25.76
N SER A 470 16.10 -9.56 -26.73
CA SER A 470 16.85 -10.72 -27.19
C SER A 470 18.32 -10.55 -26.80
N PHE A 471 18.76 -11.26 -25.77
CA PHE A 471 20.16 -11.28 -25.35
C PHE A 471 20.87 -12.47 -25.97
N ARG A 472 21.83 -12.23 -26.86
CA ARG A 472 22.71 -13.27 -27.42
C ARG A 472 24.13 -13.05 -26.91
N SER A 473 24.59 -13.96 -26.05
CA SER A 473 25.96 -13.97 -25.55
C SER A 473 26.69 -15.18 -26.12
N SER A 474 27.72 -14.91 -26.91
CA SER A 474 28.65 -15.91 -27.40
C SER A 474 30.05 -15.59 -26.87
N HIS A 475 30.63 -16.50 -26.09
CA HIS A 475 32.03 -16.44 -25.69
C HIS A 475 32.73 -17.72 -26.10
N LYS A 476 33.93 -17.59 -26.66
CA LYS A 476 34.82 -18.70 -26.99
C LYS A 476 36.23 -18.31 -26.57
N LEU A 477 36.63 -18.73 -25.38
CA LEU A 477 37.98 -18.54 -24.88
C LEU A 477 38.68 -19.89 -24.94
N GLU A 478 39.76 -20.00 -25.71
CA GLU A 478 40.57 -21.22 -25.83
C GLU A 478 42.02 -20.89 -25.46
N VAL A 479 42.50 -21.44 -24.34
CA VAL A 479 43.87 -21.20 -23.88
C VAL A 479 44.69 -22.47 -24.02
N LYS A 480 45.72 -22.42 -24.88
CA LYS A 480 46.66 -23.52 -25.09
C LYS A 480 47.94 -23.25 -24.34
N VAL A 481 48.22 -24.05 -23.31
CA VAL A 481 49.49 -24.04 -22.61
C VAL A 481 50.43 -25.03 -23.29
N GLY A 482 51.60 -24.59 -23.74
CA GLY A 482 52.64 -25.43 -24.35
C GLY A 482 53.68 -25.92 -23.35
N GLY A 483 54.38 -27.01 -23.67
CA GLY A 483 55.44 -27.60 -22.85
C GLY A 483 54.98 -28.67 -21.85
N ASP A 484 55.93 -29.47 -21.39
CA ASP A 484 55.72 -30.61 -20.47
C ASP A 484 56.27 -30.37 -19.05
N SER A 485 56.60 -29.11 -18.72
CA SER A 485 57.03 -28.74 -17.37
C SER A 485 55.88 -28.87 -16.35
N MET A 486 56.24 -29.01 -15.07
CA MET A 486 55.25 -29.00 -13.97
C MET A 486 54.39 -27.73 -14.01
N LEU A 487 55.01 -26.57 -14.21
CA LEU A 487 54.29 -25.29 -14.35
C LEU A 487 53.33 -25.32 -15.55
N ALA A 488 53.74 -25.87 -16.70
CA ALA A 488 52.85 -26.02 -17.85
C ALA A 488 51.68 -26.98 -17.57
N ARG A 489 51.91 -28.06 -16.83
CA ARG A 489 50.85 -29.00 -16.39
C ARG A 489 49.88 -28.34 -15.40
N LEU A 490 50.41 -27.55 -14.47
CA LEU A 490 49.63 -26.80 -13.49
C LEU A 490 48.79 -25.73 -14.21
N LEU A 491 49.40 -24.89 -15.04
CA LEU A 491 48.71 -23.90 -15.86
C LEU A 491 47.69 -24.54 -16.81
N ARG A 492 47.95 -25.72 -17.36
CA ARG A 492 46.96 -26.44 -18.19
C ARG A 492 45.78 -26.95 -17.36
N LYS A 493 46.00 -27.37 -16.11
CA LYS A 493 44.92 -27.73 -15.18
C LYS A 493 44.15 -26.51 -14.65
N THR A 494 44.81 -25.37 -14.44
CA THR A 494 44.18 -24.16 -13.87
C THR A 494 43.57 -23.24 -14.93
N ILE A 495 44.32 -22.92 -15.98
CA ILE A 495 43.93 -22.04 -17.09
C ILE A 495 43.18 -22.83 -18.18
N GLY A 496 43.42 -24.14 -18.32
CA GLY A 496 42.62 -24.97 -19.22
C GLY A 496 41.14 -25.03 -18.82
N ALA A 497 40.82 -24.81 -17.54
CA ALA A 497 39.44 -24.68 -17.04
C ALA A 497 38.74 -23.39 -17.52
N LEU A 498 39.51 -22.40 -18.03
CA LEU A 498 38.97 -21.21 -18.69
C LEU A 498 38.57 -21.49 -20.15
N ASN A 499 38.90 -22.67 -20.69
CA ASN A 499 38.48 -23.08 -22.02
C ASN A 499 36.97 -23.28 -22.04
N THR A 500 36.24 -22.20 -22.31
CA THR A 500 34.80 -22.13 -22.21
C THR A 500 34.23 -21.61 -23.52
N SER A 501 33.31 -22.39 -24.06
CA SER A 501 32.47 -21.97 -25.19
C SER A 501 31.02 -22.01 -24.74
N SER A 502 30.34 -20.87 -24.73
CA SER A 502 28.89 -20.84 -24.56
C SER A 502 28.27 -19.94 -25.63
N ASP A 503 27.21 -20.43 -26.27
CA ASP A 503 26.27 -19.63 -27.04
C ASP A 503 24.94 -19.69 -26.28
N THR A 504 24.55 -18.57 -25.68
CA THR A 504 23.30 -18.43 -24.94
C THR A 504 22.46 -17.33 -25.58
N ALA A 505 21.30 -17.73 -26.11
CA ALA A 505 20.29 -16.81 -26.61
C ALA A 505 19.09 -16.84 -25.64
N VAL A 506 18.81 -15.71 -25.01
CA VAL A 506 17.63 -15.52 -24.15
C VAL A 506 16.71 -14.52 -24.84
N GLU A 507 15.59 -15.02 -25.35
CA GLU A 507 14.50 -14.19 -25.85
C GLU A 507 13.42 -14.06 -24.77
N SER A 508 13.03 -12.81 -24.51
CA SER A 508 12.14 -12.47 -23.41
C SER A 508 11.19 -11.35 -23.86
N ASN A 509 9.90 -11.56 -23.64
CA ASN A 509 8.84 -10.61 -23.98
C ASN A 509 8.05 -10.21 -22.73
N ASN A 510 7.71 -8.93 -22.60
CA ASN A 510 6.99 -8.41 -21.43
C ASN A 510 5.46 -8.35 -21.62
N MET A 511 4.94 -8.86 -22.74
CA MET A 511 3.50 -8.89 -23.07
C MET A 511 2.60 -9.43 -21.93
N PRO A 512 2.92 -10.57 -21.26
CA PRO A 512 2.09 -11.06 -20.16
C PRO A 512 2.12 -10.19 -18.91
N CYS A 513 3.07 -9.26 -18.79
CA CYS A 513 3.18 -8.34 -17.67
C CYS A 513 2.52 -6.97 -17.95
N LEU A 514 2.03 -6.71 -19.16
CA LEU A 514 1.37 -5.44 -19.47
C LEU A 514 -0.03 -5.38 -18.87
N PRO A 515 -0.45 -4.25 -18.28
CA PRO A 515 -1.77 -4.13 -17.67
C PRO A 515 -2.86 -4.16 -18.75
N GLN A 516 -4.03 -4.71 -18.42
CA GLN A 516 -5.22 -4.64 -19.26
C GLN A 516 -6.25 -3.69 -18.65
N PRO A 517 -6.11 -2.37 -18.87
CA PRO A 517 -7.04 -1.42 -18.28
C PRO A 517 -8.41 -1.49 -18.96
N VAL A 518 -9.47 -1.42 -18.15
CA VAL A 518 -10.86 -1.39 -18.60
C VAL A 518 -11.41 0.01 -18.32
N CYS A 519 -11.92 0.68 -19.36
CA CYS A 519 -12.64 1.94 -19.19
C CYS A 519 -14.06 1.69 -18.67
N LEU A 520 -14.57 2.63 -17.88
CA LEU A 520 -15.94 2.53 -17.40
C LEU A 520 -16.94 2.58 -18.56
N ASP A 521 -17.76 1.53 -18.70
CA ASP A 521 -18.82 1.45 -19.69
C ASP A 521 -19.77 2.66 -19.64
N ALA A 522 -20.20 3.15 -20.81
CA ALA A 522 -21.20 4.22 -20.91
C ALA A 522 -22.49 3.90 -20.13
N ARG A 523 -22.89 2.62 -20.11
CA ARG A 523 -24.06 2.16 -19.33
C ARG A 523 -23.82 2.28 -17.83
N ALA A 524 -22.63 1.96 -17.34
CA ALA A 524 -22.27 2.09 -15.93
C ALA A 524 -22.22 3.56 -15.50
N TYR A 525 -21.71 4.44 -16.36
CA TYR A 525 -21.73 5.88 -16.15
C TYR A 525 -23.16 6.44 -15.99
N TRP A 526 -24.07 6.04 -16.88
CA TRP A 526 -25.48 6.46 -16.78
C TRP A 526 -26.19 5.91 -15.55
N ARG A 527 -25.92 4.66 -15.15
CA ARG A 527 -26.47 4.08 -13.91
C ARG A 527 -26.03 4.84 -12.66
N ALA A 528 -24.79 5.33 -12.61
CA ALA A 528 -24.26 6.08 -11.47
C ALA A 528 -24.72 7.54 -11.46
N SER A 529 -24.87 8.18 -12.62
CA SER A 529 -25.22 9.60 -12.74
C SER A 529 -26.73 9.89 -12.65
N LEU A 530 -27.58 9.01 -13.18
CA LEU A 530 -29.04 9.19 -13.19
C LEU A 530 -29.65 9.38 -11.78
N PRO A 531 -29.26 8.61 -10.74
CA PRO A 531 -29.74 8.82 -9.37
C PRO A 531 -29.38 10.20 -8.80
N ILE A 532 -28.19 10.72 -9.14
CA ILE A 532 -27.77 12.06 -8.70
C ILE A 532 -28.58 13.14 -9.40
N GLY A 533 -28.83 12.98 -10.70
CA GLY A 533 -29.77 13.85 -11.44
C GLY A 533 -31.16 13.82 -10.81
N LEU A 534 -31.66 12.64 -10.45
CA LEU A 534 -32.93 12.47 -9.76
C LEU A 534 -32.93 13.14 -8.37
N LEU A 535 -31.85 13.06 -7.59
CA LEU A 535 -31.71 13.78 -6.31
C LEU A 535 -31.86 15.29 -6.49
N VAL A 536 -31.21 15.87 -7.49
CA VAL A 536 -31.32 17.30 -7.81
C VAL A 536 -32.75 17.65 -8.22
N CYS A 537 -33.37 16.85 -9.08
CA CYS A 537 -34.78 17.02 -9.46
C CYS A 537 -35.72 16.98 -8.24
N LEU A 538 -35.51 16.06 -7.30
CA LEU A 538 -36.28 15.98 -6.06
C LEU A 538 -36.04 17.18 -5.13
N CYS A 539 -34.84 17.74 -5.10
CA CYS A 539 -34.56 19.00 -4.39
C CYS A 539 -35.39 20.17 -4.97
N LEU A 540 -35.54 20.24 -6.29
CA LEU A 540 -36.35 21.27 -6.96
C LEU A 540 -37.87 21.02 -6.74
N ALA A 541 -38.31 19.76 -6.85
CA ALA A 541 -39.71 19.38 -6.67
C ALA A 541 -40.21 19.47 -5.21
N GLN A 542 -39.31 19.51 -4.23
CA GLN A 542 -39.63 19.56 -2.80
C GLN A 542 -40.58 20.71 -2.43
N ALA A 543 -40.40 21.90 -3.02
CA ALA A 543 -41.25 23.05 -2.73
C ALA A 543 -42.72 22.76 -3.12
N ILE A 544 -42.91 22.12 -4.26
CA ILE A 544 -44.23 21.70 -4.76
C ILE A 544 -44.80 20.59 -3.86
N GLY A 545 -43.98 19.59 -3.50
CA GLY A 545 -44.38 18.50 -2.60
C GLY A 545 -44.88 19.00 -1.24
N TYR A 546 -44.20 19.98 -0.63
CA TYR A 546 -44.61 20.55 0.66
C TYR A 546 -45.91 21.33 0.59
N ARG A 547 -46.14 22.08 -0.50
CA ARG A 547 -47.43 22.75 -0.74
C ARG A 547 -48.55 21.74 -0.95
N LEU A 548 -48.30 20.70 -1.75
CA LEU A 548 -49.28 19.65 -2.05
C LEU A 548 -49.72 18.91 -0.79
N ARG A 549 -48.78 18.55 0.09
CA ARG A 549 -49.06 17.96 1.41
C ARG A 549 -50.06 18.79 2.22
N ARG A 550 -49.87 20.10 2.28
CA ARG A 550 -50.78 21.01 2.99
C ARG A 550 -52.16 21.07 2.33
N VAL A 551 -52.23 21.09 0.99
CA VAL A 551 -53.50 21.08 0.24
C VAL A 551 -54.30 19.81 0.52
N ILE A 552 -53.64 18.65 0.53
CA ILE A 552 -54.27 17.36 0.85
C ILE A 552 -54.84 17.39 2.29
N ALA A 553 -54.05 17.84 3.27
CA ALA A 553 -54.52 17.93 4.65
C ALA A 553 -55.70 18.90 4.81
N ALA A 554 -55.69 20.03 4.10
CA ALA A 554 -56.79 21.00 4.11
C ALA A 554 -58.08 20.45 3.49
N PHE A 555 -57.98 19.60 2.47
CA PHE A 555 -59.12 18.95 1.82
C PHE A 555 -59.84 17.98 2.78
N TYR A 556 -59.10 17.15 3.51
CA TYR A 556 -59.68 16.16 4.42
C TYR A 556 -60.16 16.75 5.77
N PHE A 557 -59.55 17.85 6.23
CA PHE A 557 -59.86 18.47 7.53
C PHE A 557 -60.30 19.94 7.40
N PRO A 558 -61.44 20.25 6.75
CA PRO A 558 -61.86 21.62 6.47
C PRO A 558 -62.21 22.42 7.74
N LYS A 559 -62.80 21.77 8.76
CA LYS A 559 -63.10 22.42 10.05
C LYS A 559 -61.82 22.86 10.77
N ARG A 560 -60.79 22.00 10.76
CA ARG A 560 -59.48 22.31 11.35
C ARG A 560 -58.78 23.42 10.59
N GLU A 561 -58.85 23.41 9.26
CA GLU A 561 -58.26 24.45 8.42
C GLU A 561 -58.86 25.83 8.70
N LYS A 562 -60.19 25.95 8.84
CA LYS A 562 -60.83 27.23 9.20
C LYS A 562 -60.29 27.80 10.52
N LYS A 563 -60.14 26.96 11.56
CA LYS A 563 -59.58 27.36 12.86
C LYS A 563 -58.12 27.82 12.73
N ARG A 564 -57.30 27.11 11.93
CA ARG A 564 -55.90 27.47 11.66
C ARG A 564 -55.77 28.79 10.93
N VAL A 565 -56.61 29.04 9.92
CA VAL A 565 -56.62 30.30 9.17
C VAL A 565 -57.05 31.47 10.05
N LEU A 566 -58.07 31.29 10.90
CA LEU A 566 -58.52 32.31 11.85
C LEU A 566 -57.42 32.65 12.86
N PHE A 567 -56.76 31.63 13.41
CA PHE A 567 -55.61 31.80 14.30
C PHE A 567 -54.47 32.57 13.61
N LEU A 568 -54.10 32.18 12.38
CA LEU A 568 -53.06 32.87 11.60
C LEU A 568 -53.41 34.34 11.34
N TYR A 569 -54.68 34.63 11.00
CA TYR A 569 -55.15 35.99 10.77
C TYR A 569 -55.03 36.85 12.03
N ASN A 570 -55.51 36.35 13.17
CA ASN A 570 -55.44 37.07 14.45
C ASN A 570 -53.99 37.22 14.94
N ASP A 571 -53.15 36.20 14.77
CA ASP A 571 -51.72 36.26 15.10
C ASP A 571 -50.97 37.28 14.24
N LEU A 572 -51.26 37.36 12.94
CA LEU A 572 -50.67 38.37 12.05
C LEU A 572 -51.15 39.78 12.40
N LEU A 573 -52.42 39.98 12.77
CA LEU A 573 -52.90 41.27 13.28
C LEU A 573 -52.17 41.70 14.55
N ARG A 574 -52.06 40.80 15.53
CA ARG A 574 -51.32 41.05 16.78
C ARG A 574 -49.85 41.38 16.50
N LYS A 575 -49.20 40.61 15.61
CA LYS A 575 -47.81 40.86 15.18
C LYS A 575 -47.66 42.19 14.45
N ARG A 576 -48.65 42.61 13.66
CA ARG A 576 -48.63 43.91 12.95
C ARG A 576 -48.76 45.07 13.93
N ALA A 577 -49.64 44.97 14.93
CA ALA A 577 -49.79 45.97 15.99
C ALA A 577 -48.51 46.08 16.85
N ALA A 578 -47.90 44.95 17.21
CA ALA A 578 -46.67 44.90 18.00
C ALA A 578 -45.38 44.95 17.16
N PHE A 579 -45.46 45.19 15.85
CA PHE A 579 -44.33 45.00 14.92
C PHE A 579 -43.12 45.87 15.26
N THR A 580 -43.37 47.16 15.51
CA THR A 580 -42.37 48.14 15.91
C THR A 580 -41.67 47.73 17.19
N LYS A 581 -42.41 47.30 18.21
CA LYS A 581 -41.88 46.82 19.50
C LYS A 581 -41.05 45.56 19.34
N LEU A 582 -41.59 44.54 18.65
CA LEU A 582 -40.94 43.22 18.50
C LEU A 582 -39.66 43.26 17.66
N ARG A 583 -39.59 44.14 16.65
CA ARG A 583 -38.43 44.21 15.75
C ARG A 583 -37.47 45.36 16.06
N ARG A 584 -37.70 46.17 17.10
CA ARG A 584 -36.88 47.35 17.42
C ARG A 584 -35.41 47.02 17.59
N ALA A 585 -35.08 46.02 18.41
CA ALA A 585 -33.69 45.61 18.65
C ALA A 585 -32.96 45.22 17.35
N VAL A 586 -33.65 44.50 16.45
CA VAL A 586 -33.12 44.11 15.14
C VAL A 586 -32.94 45.33 14.22
N ILE A 587 -33.86 46.28 14.25
CA ILE A 587 -33.78 47.52 13.46
C ILE A 587 -32.61 48.38 13.96
N ILE A 588 -32.45 48.55 15.28
CA ILE A 588 -31.33 49.29 15.89
C ILE A 588 -29.99 48.64 15.50
N LYS A 589 -29.86 47.32 15.68
CA LYS A 589 -28.65 46.60 15.30
C LYS A 589 -28.29 46.79 13.82
N ARG A 590 -29.28 46.76 12.93
CA ARG A 590 -29.08 46.98 11.48
C ARG A 590 -28.71 48.43 11.17
N ALA A 591 -29.29 49.41 11.87
CA ALA A 591 -28.92 50.81 11.72
C ALA A 591 -27.47 51.05 12.17
N GLN A 592 -27.06 50.47 13.30
CA GLN A 592 -25.67 50.51 13.77
C GLN A 592 -24.70 49.86 12.76
N GLN A 593 -25.07 48.73 12.16
CA GLN A 593 -24.25 48.09 11.10
C GLN A 593 -24.11 48.95 9.84
N GLN A 594 -25.07 49.81 9.54
CA GLN A 594 -24.97 50.76 8.41
C GLN A 594 -24.06 51.94 8.72
N ARG A 595 -23.95 52.30 10.00
CA ARG A 595 -23.07 53.37 10.51
C ARG A 595 -21.60 52.94 10.59
N GLY A 596 -21.32 51.64 10.71
CA GLY A 596 -19.94 51.13 10.78
C GLY A 596 -19.09 51.54 9.57
N PRO A 597 -17.79 51.86 9.75
CA PRO A 597 -16.93 52.32 8.67
C PRO A 597 -16.86 51.26 7.56
N ARG A 598 -17.12 51.67 6.32
CA ARG A 598 -16.92 50.80 5.15
C ARG A 598 -15.42 50.67 4.90
N HIS A 599 -14.94 49.44 4.75
CA HIS A 599 -13.57 49.21 4.30
C HIS A 599 -13.33 49.90 2.95
N HIS A 600 -12.21 50.60 2.82
CA HIS A 600 -11.84 51.37 1.62
C HIS A 600 -11.88 50.55 0.32
N LEU A 601 -11.62 49.25 0.40
CA LEU A 601 -11.73 48.30 -0.71
C LEU A 601 -13.16 48.16 -1.23
N VAL A 602 -14.16 48.16 -0.34
CA VAL A 602 -15.58 48.00 -0.68
C VAL A 602 -16.09 49.19 -1.48
N ASP A 603 -15.69 50.42 -1.11
CA ASP A 603 -16.05 51.62 -1.85
C ASP A 603 -15.32 51.71 -3.20
N THR A 604 -14.09 51.21 -3.28
CA THR A 604 -13.33 51.10 -4.54
C THR A 604 -14.00 50.10 -5.50
N LEU A 605 -14.40 48.93 -4.98
CA LEU A 605 -15.15 47.90 -5.72
C LEU A 605 -16.55 48.39 -6.14
N HIS A 606 -17.21 49.20 -5.31
CA HIS A 606 -18.51 49.80 -5.63
C HIS A 606 -18.44 50.78 -6.81
N ARG A 607 -17.31 51.51 -6.96
CA ARG A 607 -17.09 52.43 -8.09
C ARG A 607 -16.63 51.71 -9.35
N ARG A 608 -15.78 50.68 -9.27
CA ARG A 608 -15.19 49.99 -10.43
C ARG A 608 -16.09 48.96 -11.11
N CYS A 609 -16.97 48.28 -10.37
CA CYS A 609 -17.72 47.14 -10.90
C CYS A 609 -19.25 47.38 -10.84
N PRO A 610 -19.92 47.69 -11.98
CA PRO A 610 -21.36 47.95 -12.01
C PRO A 610 -22.21 46.75 -11.56
N LEU A 611 -21.73 45.52 -11.78
CA LEU A 611 -22.38 44.28 -11.33
C LEU A 611 -22.37 44.12 -9.79
N LEU A 612 -21.27 44.51 -9.13
CA LEU A 612 -21.11 44.46 -7.67
C LEU A 612 -21.87 45.58 -6.96
N ARG A 613 -22.15 46.69 -7.67
CA ARG A 613 -22.93 47.83 -7.17
C ARG A 613 -24.29 47.42 -6.60
N ARG A 614 -24.96 46.44 -7.22
CA ARG A 614 -26.28 45.93 -6.80
C ARG A 614 -26.24 45.21 -5.44
N TRP A 615 -25.10 44.60 -5.10
CA TRP A 615 -24.92 43.84 -3.86
C TRP A 615 -24.42 44.70 -2.70
N LEU A 616 -23.70 45.79 -3.02
CA LEU A 616 -23.02 46.70 -2.08
C LEU A 616 -23.86 47.92 -1.64
N ARG A 617 -25.07 48.12 -2.18
CA ARG A 617 -25.98 49.21 -1.75
C ARG A 617 -26.42 49.03 -0.30
N ARG A 618 -26.69 50.15 0.40
CA ARG A 618 -27.37 50.10 1.70
C ARG A 618 -28.75 49.46 1.48
N ARG A 619 -29.30 48.84 2.53
CA ARG A 619 -30.59 48.14 2.47
C ARG A 619 -31.53 48.72 3.51
N CYS A 620 -32.83 48.73 3.27
CA CYS A 620 -33.77 49.21 4.28
C CYS A 620 -33.63 48.43 5.60
N VAL A 621 -33.50 49.12 6.74
CA VAL A 621 -33.33 48.49 8.06
C VAL A 621 -34.51 47.59 8.47
N VAL A 622 -35.71 47.87 7.93
CA VAL A 622 -36.95 47.13 8.22
C VAL A 622 -37.11 45.90 7.31
N CYS A 623 -37.19 46.10 5.99
CA CYS A 623 -37.53 45.04 5.03
C CYS A 623 -36.35 44.52 4.19
N GLN A 624 -35.16 45.11 4.31
CA GLN A 624 -33.94 44.75 3.59
C GLN A 624 -33.99 44.87 2.06
N THR A 625 -34.91 45.68 1.52
CA THR A 625 -34.88 46.05 0.09
C THR A 625 -33.66 46.95 -0.18
N PRO A 626 -33.01 46.81 -1.35
CA PRO A 626 -31.87 47.66 -1.70
C PRO A 626 -32.30 49.11 -1.82
N GLU A 627 -31.39 50.03 -1.50
CA GLU A 627 -31.58 51.47 -1.59
C GLU A 627 -31.94 51.90 -3.03
N THR A 628 -33.02 52.67 -3.11
CA THR A 628 -33.54 53.33 -4.32
C THR A 628 -33.49 54.85 -4.13
N PRO A 629 -33.53 55.66 -5.20
CA PRO A 629 -33.56 57.12 -5.07
C PRO A 629 -34.78 57.63 -4.27
N GLU A 630 -35.86 56.84 -4.18
CA GLU A 630 -37.05 57.14 -3.37
C GLU A 630 -36.96 56.72 -1.89
N SER A 631 -35.79 56.22 -1.46
CA SER A 631 -35.59 55.81 -0.08
C SER A 631 -35.45 57.02 0.85
N TYR A 632 -35.87 56.85 2.10
CA TYR A 632 -35.88 57.91 3.11
C TYR A 632 -34.78 57.68 4.12
N VAL A 633 -33.89 58.66 4.28
CA VAL A 633 -32.83 58.66 5.29
C VAL A 633 -33.31 59.45 6.50
N CYS A 634 -33.09 58.92 7.71
CA CYS A 634 -33.48 59.62 8.92
C CYS A 634 -32.70 60.96 9.06
N PRO A 635 -33.37 62.11 9.29
CA PRO A 635 -32.73 63.42 9.33
C PRO A 635 -31.95 63.70 10.62
N THR A 636 -32.02 62.82 11.63
CA THR A 636 -31.29 63.00 12.88
C THR A 636 -29.78 62.77 12.66
N PRO A 637 -28.92 63.69 13.11
CA PRO A 637 -27.49 63.75 12.75
C PRO A 637 -26.66 62.55 13.23
N GLU A 638 -27.23 61.63 14.01
CA GLU A 638 -26.53 60.44 14.52
C GLU A 638 -27.11 59.10 14.05
N CYS A 639 -28.28 59.08 13.40
CA CYS A 639 -28.97 57.83 13.10
C CYS A 639 -28.63 57.26 11.72
N GLU A 640 -28.58 58.11 10.68
CA GLU A 640 -28.36 57.76 9.25
C GLU A 640 -29.11 56.52 8.72
N ALA A 641 -30.18 56.08 9.40
CA ALA A 641 -30.85 54.84 9.07
C ALA A 641 -31.65 54.99 7.77
N VAL A 642 -31.46 54.03 6.84
CA VAL A 642 -32.15 54.03 5.54
C VAL A 642 -33.45 53.24 5.61
N TYR A 643 -34.55 53.87 5.20
CA TYR A 643 -35.90 53.29 5.12
C TYR A 643 -36.43 53.27 3.69
N CYS A 644 -37.15 52.22 3.33
CA CYS A 644 -37.91 52.19 2.08
C CYS A 644 -39.15 53.09 2.21
N ARG A 645 -39.63 53.74 1.14
CA ARG A 645 -40.80 54.64 1.20
C ARG A 645 -42.02 54.02 1.87
N SER A 646 -42.36 52.77 1.49
CA SER A 646 -43.48 52.04 2.11
C SER A 646 -43.24 51.78 3.60
N CYS A 647 -42.02 51.38 3.97
CA CYS A 647 -41.62 51.11 5.35
C CYS A 647 -41.69 52.37 6.22
N TRP A 648 -41.30 53.52 5.67
CA TRP A 648 -41.34 54.79 6.38
C TRP A 648 -42.79 55.24 6.66
N ASN A 649 -43.67 55.07 5.66
CA ASN A 649 -45.10 55.33 5.82
C ASN A 649 -45.75 54.34 6.82
N ASP A 650 -45.38 53.06 6.76
CA ASP A 650 -45.85 52.02 7.68
C ASP A 650 -45.51 52.33 9.16
N MET A 651 -44.39 53.02 9.41
CA MET A 651 -43.97 53.48 10.74
C MET A 651 -44.54 54.85 11.13
N LYS A 652 -45.60 55.32 10.46
CA LYS A 652 -46.21 56.63 10.70
C LYS A 652 -45.21 57.79 10.58
N LYS A 653 -44.21 57.68 9.70
CA LYS A 653 -43.12 58.66 9.50
C LYS A 653 -42.29 58.94 10.77
N ARG A 654 -42.24 57.99 11.71
CA ARG A 654 -41.39 58.07 12.91
C ARG A 654 -40.26 57.06 12.81
N CYS A 655 -39.06 57.45 13.26
CA CYS A 655 -37.88 56.59 13.25
C CYS A 655 -37.80 55.74 14.54
N PRO A 656 -37.96 54.41 14.49
CA PRO A 656 -37.94 53.56 15.70
C PRO A 656 -36.60 53.55 16.46
N VAL A 657 -35.54 54.01 15.81
CA VAL A 657 -34.20 54.15 16.42
C VAL A 657 -34.15 55.40 17.30
N CYS A 658 -34.71 56.51 16.83
CA CYS A 658 -34.67 57.80 17.53
C CYS A 658 -35.85 58.01 18.48
N THR A 659 -37.01 57.40 18.22
CA THR A 659 -38.20 57.59 19.06
C THR A 659 -38.04 56.82 20.38
N PRO A 660 -38.28 57.45 21.56
CA PRO A 660 -38.20 56.79 22.86
C PRO A 660 -39.24 55.66 23.00
N HIS A 661 -39.00 54.73 23.93
CA HIS A 661 -39.80 53.50 24.06
C HIS A 661 -41.27 53.77 24.43
N GLU A 662 -41.52 54.77 25.25
CA GLU A 662 -42.84 55.08 25.83
C GLU A 662 -43.82 55.68 24.79
N GLU A 663 -43.31 56.47 23.85
CA GLU A 663 -44.10 57.09 22.77
C GLU A 663 -44.52 56.10 21.67
N LEU A 664 -43.90 54.93 21.62
CA LEU A 664 -44.28 53.86 20.69
C LEU A 664 -45.46 53.03 21.21
N SER A 665 -45.68 52.98 22.52
CA SER A 665 -46.75 52.20 23.16
C SER A 665 -48.10 52.92 23.24
N SER A 666 -48.12 54.25 23.25
CA SER A 666 -49.33 55.03 23.59
C SER A 666 -50.40 55.11 22.48
N SER A 667 -50.22 54.44 21.33
CA SER A 667 -51.15 54.57 20.19
C SER A 667 -51.90 53.29 19.78
N ALA A 668 -51.87 52.21 20.56
CA ALA A 668 -52.62 51.00 20.23
C ALA A 668 -52.82 50.09 21.44
N TYR A 669 -53.78 50.39 22.32
CA TYR A 669 -54.64 49.40 23.00
C TYR A 669 -55.69 50.12 23.86
N SER A 670 -56.75 50.59 23.21
CA SER A 670 -58.04 50.87 23.86
C SER A 670 -59.12 50.55 22.85
N ASP A 671 -59.32 49.27 22.55
CA ASP A 671 -60.56 48.84 21.91
C ASP A 671 -60.92 47.43 22.40
N SER A 672 -61.97 47.44 23.23
CA SER A 672 -63.04 46.46 23.43
C SER A 672 -62.73 44.95 23.35
N ASN A 673 -63.05 44.29 24.45
CA ASN A 673 -62.98 42.87 24.72
C ASN A 673 -64.03 41.99 23.98
N ASP A 674 -64.52 42.38 22.79
CA ASP A 674 -65.77 41.82 22.21
C ASP A 674 -65.64 40.83 21.02
N ASP A 675 -64.44 40.47 20.57
CA ASP A 675 -64.29 39.57 19.40
C ASP A 675 -64.15 38.06 19.79
N THR A 676 -64.63 37.61 20.96
CA THR A 676 -64.66 36.17 21.34
C THR A 676 -65.93 35.41 20.91
N MET A 677 -66.90 36.05 20.27
CA MET A 677 -68.19 35.42 19.95
C MET A 677 -68.29 34.72 18.58
N TYR A 678 -67.20 34.15 18.05
CA TYR A 678 -67.23 33.37 16.79
C TYR A 678 -66.42 32.07 16.88
N ALA A 679 -66.59 31.34 17.98
CA ALA A 679 -66.08 29.98 18.12
C ALA A 679 -67.05 29.11 18.94
N GLU A 680 -68.25 28.88 18.41
CA GLU A 680 -69.02 27.65 18.60
C GLU A 680 -69.34 27.02 17.23
#